data_AF-A0A4D6N598-F1
#
_entry.id   AF-A0A4D6N598-F1
#
_cell.length_a   1.000
_cell.length_b   1.000
_cell.length_c   1.000
_cell.angle_alpha   90.00
_cell.angle_beta   90.00
_cell.angle_gamma   90.00
#
_symmetry.space_group_name_H-M   'P 1'
#
loop_
_entity.id
_entity.type
_entity.pdbx_description
1 polymer ?
#
loop_
_entity_poly.entity_id
_entity_poly.type
_entity_poly.pdbx_seq_one_letter_code
_entity_poly.pdbx_strand_id
1 'polypeptide(L)'
;MAQNVSVPLILPTPPPCTPQPTPTPSNATFPKNLTLTPLLQDLFFNQKPSSPAPLHVTTSTHPTPRLSPQANRILQTLIHPSFDSNRFHLIFPPLFHQPASSSLSSDILGIIKALGFNNKFDLALSVFDFIRTRNDLVSLLNGSVIAVIVTLLGKTGRVSHAASLLHDLETDGVEVDVYGYTSLITAYANNRKYRDALKVFGKMKEVGCEPTLITYNAILNVYGKMGVPWTKIIALVQDMKCRGLAPDLCTYNTLISCCRAGSLYEEALDLFEEIKVAGFTPDVVTYNVLLDVYGKSRRPKEAIEVLKQMEMDGFRPSVVTYNSLVSAYVRGGLLEDALDLKRKMVKKGIKPDVYTYTTLLSGFVKAGKDELAMEVFGEMREVGCKPNICTFNALIKMYGDRGKFEEMERVFKEIKVCKCSPDIVTWNTLLAVFGQNGMDSEVSGVFEEMKRAGFVPERDTFNTLISAYGRCGSFDQAMSVYKRMLEAGVSPDLSTYNAVLATLARGGLWEQSEKVLAEMKDGGCKPNEATYSSLLHAYANGREVERMKALAEEIYSGRIKTHTVLLNTLVLVNSKVDLVEETERAFLEFRKRGILPDITTINAMLSIYGRRNKKGSKANEILNYMYESGLTLSLTTYNSLMYGYSRSENFKKSEQILREILHKGIEPNVVSYNVVIYAYCRNGMMEEAKRIFEEMKDPAPAPDVVTYNTFIATYAADSMFVEAIDVVRYMIKQGCRPNQNTYNSIVDWYCKLKLRDEACNFVQDLGNLDPHIAEEEKTRLLERIAKKWSQVKP
;
A
#
# COMPACT_ATOMS: atom_id res chain seq x y z
N MET A 1 15.73 -16.02 -9.04
CA MET A 1 15.79 -14.78 -8.22
C MET A 1 14.75 -13.81 -8.76
N ALA A 2 13.57 -13.77 -8.13
CA ALA A 2 12.50 -12.84 -8.47
C ALA A 2 12.29 -11.94 -7.24
N GLN A 3 12.69 -10.66 -7.35
CA GLN A 3 12.38 -9.66 -6.34
C GLN A 3 10.95 -9.15 -6.58
N ASN A 4 10.10 -9.38 -5.59
CA ASN A 4 8.72 -8.92 -5.53
C ASN A 4 8.70 -7.42 -5.21
N VAL A 5 8.23 -6.60 -6.15
CA VAL A 5 7.86 -5.20 -5.89
C VAL A 5 6.44 -5.19 -5.34
N SER A 6 6.31 -5.03 -4.03
CA SER A 6 5.04 -4.86 -3.33
C SER A 6 4.48 -3.44 -3.57
N VAL A 7 3.28 -3.36 -4.15
CA VAL A 7 2.47 -2.13 -4.22
C VAL A 7 1.96 -1.78 -2.81
N PRO A 8 2.00 -0.51 -2.36
CA PRO A 8 1.54 -0.13 -1.02
C PRO A 8 0.01 -0.20 -0.92
N LEU A 9 -0.49 -1.08 -0.05
CA LEU A 9 -1.87 -1.08 0.44
C LEU A 9 -2.13 0.22 1.24
N ILE A 10 -3.06 1.03 0.77
CA ILE A 10 -3.57 2.21 1.46
C ILE A 10 -4.51 1.73 2.58
N LEU A 11 -4.07 1.85 3.83
CA LEU A 11 -4.89 1.56 5.01
C LEU A 11 -5.93 2.67 5.24
N PRO A 12 -7.19 2.35 5.56
CA PRO A 12 -8.17 3.33 6.04
C PRO A 12 -7.84 3.76 7.49
N THR A 13 -7.85 5.07 7.73
CA THR A 13 -7.69 5.69 9.06
C THR A 13 -8.79 5.24 10.03
N PRO A 14 -8.47 4.87 11.29
CA PRO A 14 -9.48 4.55 12.31
C PRO A 14 -10.20 5.82 12.82
N PRO A 15 -11.43 5.70 13.35
CA PRO A 15 -12.17 6.83 13.91
C PRO A 15 -11.55 7.30 15.25
N PRO A 16 -11.67 8.60 15.61
CA PRO A 16 -11.14 9.12 16.87
C PRO A 16 -11.89 8.55 18.08
N CYS A 17 -11.15 7.99 19.04
CA CYS A 17 -11.66 7.53 20.33
C CYS A 17 -12.11 8.71 21.20
N THR A 18 -13.28 8.57 21.80
CA THR A 18 -13.86 9.46 22.82
C THR A 18 -13.11 9.33 24.15
N PRO A 19 -12.77 10.43 24.84
CA PRO A 19 -12.14 10.37 26.16
C PRO A 19 -13.17 10.11 27.26
N GLN A 20 -12.91 9.10 28.10
CA GLN A 20 -13.54 8.95 29.42
C GLN A 20 -12.91 9.92 30.44
N PRO A 21 -13.67 10.44 31.43
CA PRO A 21 -13.17 11.42 32.40
C PRO A 21 -12.52 10.73 33.61
N THR A 22 -11.37 11.24 34.06
CA THR A 22 -10.76 10.95 35.37
C THR A 22 -10.19 12.25 35.99
N PRO A 23 -9.98 12.29 37.32
CA PRO A 23 -10.37 13.43 38.16
C PRO A 23 -9.27 14.49 38.34
N THR A 24 -9.75 15.67 38.72
CA THR A 24 -9.00 16.89 39.08
C THR A 24 -7.99 16.70 40.21
N PRO A 25 -6.87 17.45 40.16
CA PRO A 25 -6.34 18.08 41.37
C PRO A 25 -6.05 19.59 41.22
N SER A 26 -6.57 20.32 42.20
CA SER A 26 -6.04 21.50 42.92
C SER A 26 -5.02 22.47 42.30
N ASN A 27 -5.43 23.75 42.28
CA ASN A 27 -4.75 24.98 42.68
C ASN A 27 -3.23 25.15 42.42
N ALA A 28 -2.91 26.13 41.56
CA ALA A 28 -1.76 27.02 41.76
C ALA A 28 -2.03 28.40 41.16
N THR A 29 -1.71 29.43 41.96
CA THR A 29 -2.00 30.86 41.79
C THR A 29 -0.87 31.65 41.14
N PHE A 30 -1.25 32.84 40.62
CA PHE A 30 -0.48 34.06 40.30
C PHE A 30 0.08 34.23 38.86
N PRO A 31 0.35 35.47 38.40
CA PRO A 31 -0.35 36.74 38.62
C PRO A 31 -0.66 37.50 37.30
N LYS A 32 -1.54 38.50 37.40
CA LYS A 32 -1.85 39.48 36.35
C LYS A 32 -0.80 40.61 36.32
N ASN A 33 -0.34 40.99 35.12
CA ASN A 33 -0.53 42.32 34.51
C ASN A 33 0.58 42.62 33.50
N LEU A 34 0.19 42.90 32.25
CA LEU A 34 0.87 43.85 31.37
C LEU A 34 -0.20 44.48 30.47
N THR A 35 -0.23 45.80 30.55
CA THR A 35 -1.21 46.76 30.01
C THR A 35 -0.93 47.10 28.56
N LEU A 36 -1.99 47.23 27.74
CA LEU A 36 -1.97 47.87 26.42
C LEU A 36 -2.70 49.23 26.48
N THR A 37 -2.28 50.12 25.58
CA THR A 37 -2.42 51.59 25.51
C THR A 37 -3.81 52.15 25.09
N PRO A 38 -4.07 53.46 25.31
CA PRO A 38 -5.40 54.08 25.33
C PRO A 38 -6.00 54.43 23.96
N LEU A 39 -5.90 53.53 22.98
CA LEU A 39 -6.60 53.62 21.69
C LEU A 39 -7.61 52.46 21.48
N LEU A 40 -7.75 51.59 22.48
CA LEU A 40 -8.64 50.42 22.47
C LEU A 40 -9.71 50.47 23.59
N GLN A 41 -9.90 51.62 24.24
CA GLN A 41 -10.78 51.77 25.40
C GLN A 41 -12.18 52.35 25.07
N ASP A 42 -12.41 52.80 23.83
CA ASP A 42 -13.69 53.40 23.40
C ASP A 42 -14.68 52.44 22.73
N LEU A 43 -14.26 51.23 22.36
CA LEU A 43 -15.13 50.28 21.64
C LEU A 43 -15.91 49.32 22.55
N PHE A 44 -15.50 49.17 23.80
CA PHE A 44 -16.10 48.21 24.72
C PHE A 44 -16.09 48.76 26.14
N PHE A 45 -17.14 49.50 26.52
CA PHE A 45 -17.79 49.52 27.83
C PHE A 45 -18.47 50.87 28.02
N ASN A 46 -19.78 50.91 27.74
CA ASN A 46 -20.64 51.84 28.44
C ASN A 46 -21.65 51.05 29.29
N GLN A 47 -21.65 51.43 30.57
CA GLN A 47 -22.64 51.23 31.63
C GLN A 47 -22.53 50.02 32.58
N LYS A 48 -22.06 50.36 33.78
CA LYS A 48 -22.41 49.88 35.13
C LYS A 48 -23.05 51.09 35.88
N PRO A 49 -23.57 51.02 37.13
CA PRO A 49 -23.80 49.88 38.04
C PRO A 49 -25.12 49.95 38.91
N SER A 50 -25.48 48.85 39.59
CA SER A 50 -25.85 48.84 41.04
C SER A 50 -26.04 47.40 41.57
N SER A 51 -25.61 47.17 42.81
CA SER A 51 -25.55 45.91 43.60
C SER A 51 -26.42 46.04 44.88
N PRO A 52 -26.55 45.07 45.83
CA PRO A 52 -25.98 43.70 45.97
C PRO A 52 -26.92 42.54 46.47
N ALA A 53 -26.58 41.28 46.11
CA ALA A 53 -26.64 39.96 46.84
C ALA A 53 -27.94 39.40 47.52
N PRO A 54 -28.13 38.06 47.75
CA PRO A 54 -27.13 36.97 47.73
C PRO A 54 -27.46 35.65 46.97
N LEU A 55 -26.37 34.96 46.60
CA LEU A 55 -26.10 33.50 46.48
C LEU A 55 -27.26 32.50 46.27
N HIS A 56 -27.24 31.78 45.13
CA HIS A 56 -27.23 30.31 45.10
C HIS A 56 -26.66 29.77 43.77
N VAL A 57 -25.92 28.67 43.89
CA VAL A 57 -25.15 27.93 42.87
C VAL A 57 -26.06 27.22 41.88
N THR A 58 -25.81 27.34 40.55
CA THR A 58 -25.96 26.26 39.55
C THR A 58 -25.31 26.62 38.20
N THR A 59 -24.28 25.83 37.83
CA THR A 59 -23.94 25.34 36.48
C THR A 59 -24.19 26.23 35.24
N SER A 60 -23.10 26.79 34.72
CA SER A 60 -22.73 26.92 33.30
C SER A 60 -23.83 26.73 32.25
N THR A 61 -24.48 27.82 31.83
CA THR A 61 -25.24 27.91 30.58
C THR A 61 -24.56 28.89 29.63
N HIS A 62 -24.08 28.41 28.49
CA HIS A 62 -23.63 29.21 27.34
C HIS A 62 -24.52 28.91 26.12
N PRO A 63 -24.60 29.86 25.18
CA PRO A 63 -25.82 30.58 24.84
C PRO A 63 -26.82 29.71 24.09
N THR A 64 -28.00 29.50 24.65
CA THR A 64 -29.16 29.10 23.86
C THR A 64 -29.40 30.16 22.77
N PRO A 65 -29.68 29.78 21.51
CA PRO A 65 -30.20 30.75 20.54
C PRO A 65 -31.37 31.49 21.18
N ARG A 66 -31.52 32.79 20.90
CA ARG A 66 -32.67 33.59 21.38
C ARG A 66 -33.95 33.05 20.72
N LEU A 67 -34.40 31.91 21.19
CA LEU A 67 -35.63 31.25 20.81
C LEU A 67 -36.77 31.97 21.52
N SER A 68 -37.90 32.14 20.84
CA SER A 68 -39.11 32.61 21.49
C SER A 68 -39.48 31.67 22.67
N PRO A 69 -40.14 32.18 23.73
CA PRO A 69 -40.56 31.35 24.87
C PRO A 69 -41.40 30.14 24.45
N GLN A 70 -42.13 30.25 23.33
CA GLN A 70 -42.96 29.19 22.78
C GLN A 70 -42.12 28.14 22.01
N ALA A 71 -41.15 28.58 21.21
CA ALA A 71 -40.20 27.67 20.53
C ALA A 71 -39.35 26.89 21.55
N ASN A 72 -38.92 27.52 22.65
CA ASN A 72 -38.20 26.84 23.73
C ASN A 72 -39.06 25.79 24.44
N ARG A 73 -40.36 26.05 24.70
CA ARG A 73 -41.27 25.05 25.29
C ARG A 73 -41.47 23.84 24.38
N ILE A 74 -41.61 24.08 23.07
CA ILE A 74 -41.73 23.02 22.07
C ILE A 74 -40.44 22.21 21.97
N LEU A 75 -39.29 22.87 21.94
CA LEU A 75 -37.98 22.21 21.92
C LEU A 75 -37.75 21.31 23.15
N GLN A 76 -38.08 21.81 24.35
CA GLN A 76 -37.96 21.02 25.60
C GLN A 76 -38.89 19.78 25.58
N THR A 77 -40.06 19.91 24.97
CA THR A 77 -41.00 18.78 24.80
C THR A 77 -40.47 17.75 23.80
N LEU A 78 -39.86 18.19 22.69
CA LEU A 78 -39.29 17.31 21.66
C LEU A 78 -37.98 16.63 22.09
N ILE A 79 -37.18 17.26 22.96
CA ILE A 79 -35.94 16.68 23.50
C ILE A 79 -36.23 15.60 24.55
N HIS A 80 -37.40 15.61 25.21
CA HIS A 80 -37.71 14.66 26.30
C HIS A 80 -37.55 13.19 25.86
N PRO A 81 -36.93 12.30 26.68
CA PRO A 81 -36.66 10.91 26.29
C PRO A 81 -37.91 10.05 26.04
N SER A 82 -39.03 10.38 26.66
CA SER A 82 -40.30 9.66 26.54
C SER A 82 -41.24 10.20 25.44
N PHE A 83 -40.72 11.04 24.54
CA PHE A 83 -41.51 11.64 23.49
C PHE A 83 -41.83 10.62 22.39
N ASP A 84 -43.11 10.40 22.12
CA ASP A 84 -43.60 9.56 21.02
C ASP A 84 -43.69 10.38 19.72
N SER A 85 -42.94 9.95 18.70
CA SER A 85 -42.91 10.56 17.36
C SER A 85 -44.30 10.69 16.72
N ASN A 86 -45.25 9.84 17.09
CA ASN A 86 -46.63 9.89 16.57
C ASN A 86 -47.45 11.09 17.08
N ARG A 87 -47.02 11.74 18.17
CA ARG A 87 -47.68 12.95 18.72
C ARG A 87 -47.17 14.26 18.11
N PHE A 88 -46.22 14.16 17.18
CA PHE A 88 -45.59 15.31 16.53
C PHE A 88 -46.61 16.29 15.90
N HIS A 89 -47.64 15.78 15.22
CA HIS A 89 -48.67 16.58 14.54
C HIS A 89 -49.58 17.41 15.47
N LEU A 90 -49.60 17.14 16.78
CA LEU A 90 -50.45 17.84 17.76
C LEU A 90 -49.73 19.01 18.46
N ILE A 91 -48.40 19.00 18.49
CA ILE A 91 -47.58 19.89 19.34
C ILE A 91 -46.93 21.01 18.55
N PHE A 92 -46.69 20.80 17.25
CA PHE A 92 -46.05 21.76 16.36
C PHE A 92 -46.99 22.84 15.76
N PRO A 93 -48.29 22.58 15.47
CA PRO A 93 -49.21 23.60 14.95
C PRO A 93 -49.38 24.90 15.78
N PRO A 94 -49.33 24.88 17.13
CA PRO A 94 -49.43 26.08 17.95
C PRO A 94 -48.38 27.17 17.66
N LEU A 95 -47.24 26.81 17.05
CA LEU A 95 -46.16 27.75 16.69
C LEU A 95 -46.57 28.70 15.54
N PHE A 96 -47.58 28.34 14.72
CA PHE A 96 -47.94 29.04 13.48
C PHE A 96 -49.18 29.95 13.62
N HIS A 97 -49.75 30.11 14.81
CA HIS A 97 -50.92 30.96 15.05
C HIS A 97 -50.59 32.48 15.18
N GLN A 98 -49.32 32.88 15.12
CA GLN A 98 -48.92 34.28 15.08
C GLN A 98 -48.54 34.72 13.66
N PRO A 99 -48.80 35.99 13.26
CA PRO A 99 -48.48 36.46 11.91
C PRO A 99 -46.99 36.33 11.62
N ALA A 100 -46.69 35.81 10.42
CA ALA A 100 -45.35 35.50 9.94
C ALA A 100 -44.42 36.72 10.08
N SER A 101 -43.57 36.68 11.10
CA SER A 101 -42.46 37.61 11.28
C SER A 101 -41.14 36.85 11.16
N SER A 102 -40.06 37.57 10.83
CA SER A 102 -38.68 37.07 10.70
C SER A 102 -38.17 36.28 11.91
N SER A 103 -38.86 36.35 13.06
CA SER A 103 -38.65 35.53 14.25
C SER A 103 -38.88 34.03 14.00
N LEU A 104 -39.87 33.65 13.21
CA LEU A 104 -40.33 32.26 13.08
C LEU A 104 -39.32 31.36 12.35
N SER A 105 -38.65 31.87 11.31
CA SER A 105 -37.60 31.13 10.61
C SER A 105 -36.36 30.91 11.48
N SER A 106 -36.04 31.87 12.36
CA SER A 106 -34.95 31.75 13.33
C SER A 106 -35.26 30.71 14.43
N ASP A 107 -36.53 30.63 14.85
CA ASP A 107 -37.01 29.65 15.81
C ASP A 107 -36.98 28.23 15.23
N ILE A 108 -37.44 28.04 14.00
CA ILE A 108 -37.38 26.76 13.27
C ILE A 108 -35.92 26.30 13.09
N LEU A 109 -35.04 27.19 12.63
CA LEU A 109 -33.62 26.89 12.49
C LEU A 109 -32.98 26.52 13.83
N GLY A 110 -33.35 27.20 14.91
CA GLY A 110 -32.88 26.91 16.26
C GLY A 110 -33.38 25.56 16.79
N ILE A 111 -34.64 25.21 16.56
CA ILE A 111 -35.22 23.90 16.92
C ILE A 111 -34.51 22.78 16.17
N ILE A 112 -34.34 22.89 14.85
CA ILE A 112 -33.67 21.87 14.02
C ILE A 112 -32.20 21.69 14.46
N LYS A 113 -31.47 22.78 14.68
CA LYS A 113 -30.09 22.72 15.20
C LYS A 113 -30.04 22.01 16.55
N ALA A 114 -30.92 22.36 17.48
CA ALA A 114 -30.95 21.77 18.81
C ALA A 114 -31.35 20.29 18.79
N LEU A 115 -32.27 19.86 17.92
CA LEU A 115 -32.58 18.45 17.72
C LEU A 115 -31.39 17.67 17.14
N GLY A 116 -30.65 18.28 16.21
CA GLY A 116 -29.41 17.75 15.67
C GLY A 116 -28.32 17.55 16.73
N PHE A 117 -28.16 18.49 17.67
CA PHE A 117 -27.22 18.35 18.80
C PHE A 117 -27.60 17.23 19.77
N ASN A 118 -28.90 16.94 19.93
CA ASN A 118 -29.40 15.87 20.78
C ASN A 118 -29.49 14.50 20.07
N ASN A 119 -28.88 14.35 18.89
CA ASN A 119 -28.91 13.13 18.06
C ASN A 119 -30.33 12.64 17.68
N LYS A 120 -31.34 13.51 17.72
CA LYS A 120 -32.73 13.19 17.32
C LYS A 120 -32.98 13.55 15.86
N PHE A 121 -32.23 12.92 14.95
CA PHE A 121 -32.19 13.28 13.53
C PHE A 121 -33.52 13.02 12.79
N ASP A 122 -34.22 11.93 13.10
CA ASP A 122 -35.49 11.59 12.45
C ASP A 122 -36.58 12.62 12.82
N LEU A 123 -36.59 13.14 14.06
CA LEU A 123 -37.50 14.23 14.45
C LEU A 123 -37.16 15.56 13.79
N ALA A 124 -35.86 15.87 13.59
CA ALA A 124 -35.45 17.05 12.83
C ALA A 124 -35.91 16.99 11.37
N LEU A 125 -35.90 15.79 10.77
CA LEU A 125 -36.46 15.55 9.44
C LEU A 125 -37.98 15.63 9.43
N SER A 126 -38.68 15.08 10.42
CA SER A 126 -40.14 15.21 10.55
C SER A 126 -40.59 16.67 10.68
N VAL A 127 -39.81 17.50 11.40
CA VAL A 127 -40.02 18.96 11.47
C VAL A 127 -39.88 19.60 10.10
N PHE A 128 -38.85 19.21 9.35
CA PHE A 128 -38.61 19.72 8.00
C PHE A 128 -39.72 19.31 7.00
N ASP A 129 -40.10 18.03 7.00
CA ASP A 129 -41.15 17.49 6.11
C ASP A 129 -42.53 18.07 6.42
N PHE A 130 -42.83 18.34 7.70
CA PHE A 130 -44.07 19.00 8.09
C PHE A 130 -44.17 20.44 7.58
N ILE A 131 -43.04 21.15 7.50
CA ILE A 131 -43.00 22.50 6.91
C ILE A 131 -43.11 22.41 5.39
N ARG A 132 -42.46 21.41 4.77
CA ARG A 132 -42.48 21.17 3.32
C ARG A 132 -43.88 20.83 2.79
N THR A 133 -44.66 20.05 3.53
CA THR A 133 -46.02 19.60 3.13
C THR A 133 -47.09 20.68 3.21
N ARG A 134 -46.75 21.88 3.70
CA ARG A 134 -47.65 23.01 3.94
C ARG A 134 -47.32 24.18 3.02
N ASN A 135 -48.09 24.34 1.95
CA ASN A 135 -47.89 25.40 0.93
C ASN A 135 -47.85 26.83 1.52
N ASP A 136 -48.47 27.05 2.68
CA ASP A 136 -48.46 28.32 3.43
C ASP A 136 -47.13 28.65 4.12
N LEU A 137 -46.23 27.66 4.30
CA LEU A 137 -45.02 27.76 5.12
C LEU A 137 -43.71 27.50 4.36
N VAL A 138 -43.78 27.19 3.06
CA VAL A 138 -42.60 26.90 2.21
C VAL A 138 -41.62 28.09 2.17
N SER A 139 -42.11 29.33 2.30
CA SER A 139 -41.29 30.54 2.39
C SER A 139 -40.39 30.61 3.64
N LEU A 140 -40.62 29.76 4.64
CA LEU A 140 -39.80 29.65 5.86
C LEU A 140 -38.61 28.70 5.69
N LEU A 141 -38.60 27.87 4.64
CA LEU A 141 -37.47 26.99 4.28
C LEU A 141 -36.36 27.80 3.60
N ASN A 142 -35.71 28.67 4.37
CA ASN A 142 -34.53 29.36 3.86
C ASN A 142 -33.36 28.38 3.64
N GLY A 143 -32.40 28.77 2.80
CA GLY A 143 -31.26 27.90 2.48
C GLY A 143 -30.36 27.55 3.68
N SER A 144 -30.42 28.34 4.77
CA SER A 144 -29.77 27.98 6.04
C SER A 144 -30.41 26.77 6.73
N VAL A 145 -31.74 26.63 6.69
CA VAL A 145 -32.45 25.45 7.23
C VAL A 145 -32.13 24.21 6.37
N ILE A 146 -32.15 24.37 5.04
CA ILE A 146 -31.81 23.30 4.08
C ILE A 146 -30.37 22.81 4.30
N ALA A 147 -29.39 23.73 4.41
CA ALA A 147 -28.00 23.42 4.67
C ALA A 147 -27.78 22.62 5.98
N VAL A 148 -28.49 22.98 7.05
CA VAL A 148 -28.39 22.27 8.34
C VAL A 148 -28.96 20.86 8.23
N ILE A 149 -30.11 20.66 7.60
CA ILE A 149 -30.70 19.33 7.41
C ILE A 149 -29.82 18.43 6.55
N VAL A 150 -29.29 18.95 5.44
CA VAL A 150 -28.35 18.23 4.58
C VAL A 150 -27.08 17.83 5.35
N THR A 151 -26.56 18.72 6.19
CA THR A 151 -25.40 18.44 7.05
C THR A 151 -25.72 17.34 8.08
N LEU A 152 -26.91 17.35 8.67
CA LEU A 152 -27.36 16.32 9.61
C LEU A 152 -27.52 14.95 8.93
N LEU A 153 -28.12 14.90 7.74
CA LEU A 153 -28.20 13.69 6.91
C LEU A 153 -26.82 13.17 6.48
N GLY A 154 -25.88 14.09 6.23
CA GLY A 154 -24.49 13.75 5.95
C GLY A 154 -23.79 13.07 7.13
N LYS A 155 -24.02 13.56 8.36
CA LYS A 155 -23.48 12.99 9.60
C LYS A 155 -24.05 11.61 9.93
N THR A 156 -25.31 11.34 9.57
CA THR A 156 -25.95 10.02 9.74
C THR A 156 -25.62 9.03 8.62
N GLY A 157 -24.83 9.43 7.62
CA GLY A 157 -24.46 8.60 6.47
C GLY A 157 -25.56 8.44 5.42
N ARG A 158 -26.73 9.06 5.59
CA ARG A 158 -27.88 9.00 4.68
C ARG A 158 -27.77 9.99 3.52
N VAL A 159 -26.61 10.04 2.84
CA VAL A 159 -26.33 11.06 1.80
C VAL A 159 -27.21 10.92 0.57
N SER A 160 -27.68 9.71 0.24
CA SER A 160 -28.62 9.48 -0.86
C SER A 160 -29.97 10.16 -0.61
N HIS A 161 -30.44 10.16 0.64
CA HIS A 161 -31.66 10.86 1.04
C HIS A 161 -31.47 12.38 1.05
N ALA A 162 -30.26 12.86 1.40
CA ALA A 162 -29.95 14.29 1.30
C ALA A 162 -29.99 14.80 -0.15
N ALA A 163 -29.56 13.97 -1.10
CA ALA A 163 -29.58 14.31 -2.52
C ALA A 163 -30.98 14.21 -3.13
N SER A 164 -31.78 13.20 -2.74
CA SER A 164 -33.19 13.15 -3.15
C SER A 164 -33.96 14.34 -2.59
N LEU A 165 -33.75 14.69 -1.32
CA LEU A 165 -34.38 15.85 -0.69
C LEU A 165 -34.08 17.15 -1.45
N LEU A 166 -32.83 17.36 -1.85
CA LEU A 166 -32.46 18.53 -2.65
C LEU A 166 -33.10 18.52 -4.04
N HIS A 167 -33.22 17.36 -4.68
CA HIS A 167 -33.95 17.23 -5.95
C HIS A 167 -35.44 17.48 -5.78
N ASP A 168 -36.05 16.94 -4.72
CA ASP A 168 -37.48 17.10 -4.41
C ASP A 168 -37.79 18.59 -4.14
N LEU A 169 -36.91 19.30 -3.41
CA LEU A 169 -37.03 20.74 -3.18
C LEU A 169 -36.93 21.56 -4.47
N GLU A 170 -36.03 21.19 -5.39
CA GLU A 170 -35.96 21.83 -6.72
C GLU A 170 -37.22 21.56 -7.55
N THR A 171 -37.79 20.34 -7.51
CA THR A 171 -39.06 20.02 -8.20
C THR A 171 -40.26 20.71 -7.59
N ASP A 172 -40.20 20.98 -6.28
CA ASP A 172 -41.22 21.73 -5.53
C ASP A 172 -41.09 23.27 -5.75
N GLY A 173 -40.11 23.72 -6.55
CA GLY A 173 -39.90 25.12 -6.92
C GLY A 173 -39.17 25.97 -5.87
N VAL A 174 -38.50 25.34 -4.90
CA VAL A 174 -37.70 26.03 -3.87
C VAL A 174 -36.29 26.27 -4.42
N GLU A 175 -35.84 27.53 -4.45
CA GLU A 175 -34.47 27.87 -4.84
C GLU A 175 -33.47 27.39 -3.79
N VAL A 176 -32.61 26.46 -4.20
CA VAL A 176 -31.49 25.98 -3.39
C VAL A 176 -30.33 26.96 -3.51
N ASP A 177 -29.90 27.51 -2.38
CA ASP A 177 -28.76 28.42 -2.35
C ASP A 177 -27.40 27.69 -2.35
N VAL A 178 -26.35 28.49 -2.44
CA VAL A 178 -24.95 28.02 -2.42
C VAL A 178 -24.64 27.20 -1.14
N TYR A 179 -25.28 27.50 -0.01
CA TYR A 179 -25.05 26.80 1.26
C TYR A 179 -25.66 25.40 1.26
N GLY A 180 -26.82 25.21 0.63
CA GLY A 180 -27.44 23.90 0.40
C GLY A 180 -26.53 22.97 -0.42
N TYR A 181 -26.07 23.44 -1.58
CA TYR A 181 -25.15 22.68 -2.44
C TYR A 181 -23.81 22.40 -1.75
N THR A 182 -23.22 23.40 -1.07
CA THR A 182 -21.93 23.23 -0.36
C THR A 182 -22.02 22.21 0.78
N SER A 183 -23.15 22.17 1.49
CA SER A 183 -23.41 21.19 2.54
C SER A 183 -23.52 19.77 1.97
N LEU A 184 -24.16 19.61 0.80
CA LEU A 184 -24.27 18.32 0.11
C LEU A 184 -22.90 17.83 -0.40
N ILE A 185 -22.10 18.73 -1.00
CA ILE A 185 -20.73 18.43 -1.43
C ILE A 185 -19.89 17.94 -0.25
N THR A 186 -19.97 18.63 0.89
CA THR A 186 -19.24 18.27 2.12
C THR A 186 -19.73 16.93 2.68
N ALA A 187 -21.04 16.66 2.66
CA ALA A 187 -21.62 15.39 3.07
C ALA A 187 -21.13 14.22 2.21
N TYR A 188 -21.10 14.38 0.88
CA TYR A 188 -20.55 13.38 -0.04
C TYR A 188 -19.04 13.17 0.16
N ALA A 189 -18.27 14.25 0.37
CA ALA A 189 -16.84 14.20 0.63
C ALA A 189 -16.51 13.41 1.91
N ASN A 190 -17.27 13.62 3.00
CA ASN A 190 -17.08 12.90 4.26
C ASN A 190 -17.44 11.42 4.16
N ASN A 191 -18.40 11.07 3.31
CA ASN A 191 -18.83 9.69 3.06
C ASN A 191 -18.05 9.01 1.91
N ARG A 192 -16.90 9.56 1.50
CA ARG A 192 -16.00 9.04 0.45
C ARG A 192 -16.63 8.86 -0.95
N LYS A 193 -17.78 9.48 -1.21
CA LYS A 193 -18.48 9.48 -2.51
C LYS A 193 -18.01 10.67 -3.36
N TYR A 194 -16.72 10.71 -3.67
CA TYR A 194 -16.07 11.87 -4.28
C TYR A 194 -16.60 12.21 -5.68
N ARG A 195 -16.92 11.21 -6.50
CA ARG A 195 -17.46 11.44 -7.86
C ARG A 195 -18.80 12.15 -7.83
N ASP A 196 -19.67 11.80 -6.89
CA ASP A 196 -20.99 12.44 -6.78
C ASP A 196 -20.87 13.86 -6.25
N ALA A 197 -19.91 14.14 -5.35
CA ALA A 197 -19.59 15.51 -4.94
C ALA A 197 -19.20 16.41 -6.13
N LEU A 198 -18.44 15.89 -7.10
CA LEU A 198 -18.07 16.63 -8.31
C LEU A 198 -19.25 16.84 -9.27
N LYS A 199 -20.18 15.89 -9.37
CA LYS A 199 -21.42 16.06 -10.15
C LYS A 199 -22.27 17.18 -9.55
N VAL A 200 -22.42 17.21 -8.23
CA VAL A 200 -23.17 18.27 -7.53
C VAL A 200 -22.53 19.64 -7.77
N PHE A 201 -21.20 19.73 -7.75
CA PHE A 201 -20.49 20.98 -8.07
C PHE A 201 -20.68 21.43 -9.52
N GLY A 202 -20.69 20.48 -10.47
CA GLY A 202 -21.04 20.78 -11.87
C GLY A 202 -22.46 21.33 -12.00
N LYS A 203 -23.43 20.64 -11.40
CA LYS A 203 -24.84 21.08 -11.38
C LYS A 203 -25.01 22.46 -10.76
N MET A 204 -24.33 22.74 -9.65
CA MET A 204 -24.35 24.06 -9.01
C MET A 204 -23.87 25.17 -9.96
N LYS A 205 -22.83 24.92 -10.75
CA LYS A 205 -22.34 25.85 -11.78
C LYS A 205 -23.31 26.00 -12.96
N GLU A 206 -23.96 24.91 -13.38
CA GLU A 206 -24.97 24.91 -14.46
C GLU A 206 -26.22 25.72 -14.08
N VAL A 207 -26.63 25.65 -12.82
CA VAL A 207 -27.75 26.42 -12.24
C VAL A 207 -27.38 27.90 -12.04
N GLY A 208 -26.11 28.28 -12.24
CA GLY A 208 -25.64 29.66 -12.07
C GLY A 208 -25.43 30.08 -10.62
N CYS A 209 -25.37 29.13 -9.68
CA CYS A 209 -25.04 29.41 -8.29
C CYS A 209 -23.53 29.66 -8.15
N GLU A 210 -23.16 30.89 -7.84
CA GLU A 210 -21.75 31.31 -7.68
C GLU A 210 -21.07 30.60 -6.50
N PRO A 211 -19.99 29.82 -6.70
CA PRO A 211 -19.32 29.13 -5.62
C PRO A 211 -18.65 30.09 -4.62
N THR A 212 -18.76 29.79 -3.33
CA THR A 212 -18.07 30.53 -2.26
C THR A 212 -16.69 29.94 -1.99
N LEU A 213 -15.87 30.64 -1.20
CA LEU A 213 -14.57 30.14 -0.73
C LEU A 213 -14.69 28.77 -0.02
N ILE A 214 -15.76 28.56 0.76
CA ILE A 214 -16.04 27.29 1.45
C ILE A 214 -16.33 26.17 0.43
N THR A 215 -17.07 26.48 -0.64
CA THR A 215 -17.35 25.55 -1.73
C THR A 215 -16.06 25.13 -2.45
N TYR A 216 -15.18 26.09 -2.76
CA TYR A 216 -13.88 25.81 -3.36
C TYR A 216 -12.99 24.97 -2.44
N ASN A 217 -12.91 25.30 -1.15
CA ASN A 217 -12.13 24.51 -0.17
C ASN A 217 -12.65 23.08 -0.04
N ALA A 218 -13.97 22.87 -0.07
CA ALA A 218 -14.57 21.53 -0.05
C ALA A 218 -14.19 20.70 -1.29
N ILE A 219 -14.23 21.31 -2.49
CA ILE A 219 -13.84 20.63 -3.74
C ILE A 219 -12.33 20.41 -3.82
N LEU A 220 -11.51 21.36 -3.37
CA LEU A 220 -10.06 21.19 -3.27
C LEU A 220 -9.71 20.01 -2.36
N ASN A 221 -10.39 19.86 -1.21
CA ASN A 221 -10.23 18.70 -0.34
C ASN A 221 -10.64 17.39 -1.03
N VAL A 222 -11.73 17.40 -1.81
CA VAL A 222 -12.14 16.24 -2.65
C VAL A 222 -11.05 15.91 -3.68
N TYR A 223 -10.51 16.90 -4.37
CA TYR A 223 -9.43 16.75 -5.34
C TYR A 223 -8.16 16.17 -4.69
N GLY A 224 -7.76 16.70 -3.54
CA GLY A 224 -6.63 16.17 -2.76
C GLY A 224 -6.81 14.71 -2.36
N LYS A 225 -8.01 14.33 -1.90
CA LYS A 225 -8.33 12.94 -1.52
C LYS A 225 -8.44 11.98 -2.70
N MET A 226 -8.86 12.47 -3.88
CA MET A 226 -8.90 11.69 -5.11
C MET A 226 -7.52 11.52 -5.77
N GLY A 227 -6.53 12.33 -5.41
CA GLY A 227 -5.20 12.32 -6.04
C GLY A 227 -5.25 12.77 -7.50
N VAL A 228 -6.11 13.74 -7.84
CA VAL A 228 -6.14 14.32 -9.19
C VAL A 228 -4.84 15.07 -9.49
N PRO A 229 -4.42 15.13 -10.78
CA PRO A 229 -3.21 15.85 -11.18
C PRO A 229 -3.21 17.32 -10.72
N TRP A 230 -2.03 17.81 -10.32
CA TRP A 230 -1.84 19.18 -9.82
C TRP A 230 -2.33 20.27 -10.78
N THR A 231 -2.22 20.03 -12.08
CA THR A 231 -2.71 20.94 -13.13
C THR A 231 -4.19 21.28 -13.00
N LYS A 232 -5.04 20.29 -12.63
CA LYS A 232 -6.47 20.51 -12.40
C LYS A 232 -6.74 21.26 -11.10
N ILE A 233 -5.91 21.06 -10.08
CA ILE A 233 -6.01 21.75 -8.80
C ILE A 233 -5.68 23.23 -8.98
N ILE A 234 -4.57 23.55 -9.66
CA ILE A 234 -4.20 24.93 -9.98
C ILE A 234 -5.25 25.60 -10.86
N ALA A 235 -5.79 24.92 -11.87
CA ALA A 235 -6.85 25.48 -12.70
C ALA A 235 -8.10 25.88 -11.87
N LEU A 236 -8.44 25.10 -10.84
CA LEU A 236 -9.54 25.43 -9.93
C LEU A 236 -9.21 26.62 -9.02
N VAL A 237 -7.97 26.75 -8.56
CA VAL A 237 -7.50 27.91 -7.79
C VAL A 237 -7.49 29.18 -8.65
N GLN A 238 -7.13 29.07 -9.93
CA GLN A 238 -7.19 30.20 -10.86
C GLN A 238 -8.64 30.60 -11.15
N ASP A 239 -9.56 29.64 -11.34
CA ASP A 239 -11.01 29.94 -11.44
C ASP A 239 -11.51 30.68 -10.20
N MET A 240 -11.08 30.27 -8.99
CA MET A 240 -11.40 30.97 -7.74
C MET A 240 -10.83 32.41 -7.72
N LYS A 241 -9.55 32.60 -8.07
CA LYS A 241 -8.90 33.92 -8.12
C LYS A 241 -9.54 34.85 -9.16
N CYS A 242 -9.87 34.33 -10.36
CA CYS A 242 -10.56 35.08 -11.42
C CYS A 242 -11.97 35.56 -11.03
N ARG A 243 -12.62 34.89 -10.08
CA ARG A 243 -13.91 35.30 -9.50
C ARG A 243 -13.77 36.31 -8.35
N GLY A 244 -12.56 36.80 -8.09
CA GLY A 244 -12.28 37.78 -7.04
C GLY A 244 -12.26 37.18 -5.62
N LEU A 245 -12.22 35.85 -5.48
CA LEU A 245 -12.11 35.18 -4.20
C LEU A 245 -10.63 34.98 -3.84
N ALA A 246 -10.15 35.72 -2.83
CA ALA A 246 -8.80 35.57 -2.32
C ALA A 246 -8.66 34.26 -1.52
N PRO A 247 -7.58 33.48 -1.71
CA PRO A 247 -7.30 32.32 -0.86
C PRO A 247 -7.11 32.73 0.61
N ASP A 248 -7.66 31.95 1.53
CA ASP A 248 -7.39 32.09 2.96
C ASP A 248 -6.37 31.03 3.44
N LEU A 249 -5.98 31.10 4.71
CA LEU A 249 -5.07 30.12 5.31
C LEU A 249 -5.61 28.69 5.22
N CYS A 250 -6.94 28.50 5.26
CA CYS A 250 -7.58 27.19 5.09
C CYS A 250 -7.41 26.65 3.67
N THR A 251 -7.53 27.53 2.66
CA THR A 251 -7.25 27.20 1.25
C THR A 251 -5.81 26.78 1.08
N TYR A 252 -4.85 27.57 1.59
CA TYR A 252 -3.42 27.21 1.49
C TYR A 252 -3.11 25.89 2.21
N ASN A 253 -3.63 25.67 3.42
CA ASN A 253 -3.46 24.39 4.13
C ASN A 253 -4.06 23.22 3.35
N THR A 254 -5.21 23.42 2.70
CA THR A 254 -5.84 22.40 1.84
C THR A 254 -4.98 22.12 0.60
N LEU A 255 -4.39 23.16 -0.02
CA LEU A 255 -3.51 23.01 -1.19
C LEU A 255 -2.21 22.27 -0.84
N ILE A 256 -1.56 22.61 0.26
CA ILE A 256 -0.39 21.86 0.75
C ILE A 256 -0.80 20.41 1.05
N SER A 257 -2.00 20.18 1.61
CA SER A 257 -2.52 18.82 1.81
C SER A 257 -2.83 18.10 0.50
N CYS A 258 -3.08 18.79 -0.63
CA CYS A 258 -3.26 18.17 -1.94
C CYS A 258 -1.91 17.69 -2.51
N CYS A 259 -0.83 18.45 -2.28
CA CYS A 259 0.53 18.07 -2.66
C CYS A 259 0.96 16.72 -2.04
N ARG A 260 0.36 16.37 -0.90
CA ARG A 260 0.53 15.11 -0.18
C ARG A 260 0.36 13.87 -1.06
N ALA A 261 -0.62 13.85 -1.96
CA ALA A 261 -0.94 12.67 -2.77
C ALA A 261 0.03 12.52 -3.97
N GLY A 262 0.53 13.63 -4.51
CA GLY A 262 1.45 13.66 -5.64
C GLY A 262 2.94 13.63 -5.28
N SER A 263 3.30 13.65 -3.98
CA SER A 263 4.68 13.81 -3.50
C SER A 263 5.35 15.11 -3.99
N LEU A 264 4.54 16.15 -4.21
CA LEU A 264 4.89 17.44 -4.80
C LEU A 264 5.43 18.41 -3.73
N TYR A 265 6.68 18.22 -3.31
CA TYR A 265 7.25 19.00 -2.20
C TYR A 265 7.69 20.40 -2.63
N GLU A 266 8.08 20.59 -3.90
CA GLU A 266 8.52 21.89 -4.42
C GLU A 266 7.34 22.85 -4.45
N GLU A 267 6.21 22.39 -4.97
CA GLU A 267 4.97 23.14 -5.00
C GLU A 267 4.41 23.41 -3.60
N ALA A 268 4.61 22.48 -2.66
CA ALA A 268 4.25 22.70 -1.25
C ALA A 268 5.12 23.78 -0.58
N LEU A 269 6.40 23.87 -0.94
CA LEU A 269 7.32 24.92 -0.46
C LEU A 269 6.95 26.27 -1.06
N ASP A 270 6.67 26.34 -2.36
CA ASP A 270 6.24 27.56 -3.04
C ASP A 270 4.96 28.13 -2.40
N LEU A 271 3.99 27.26 -2.12
CA LEU A 271 2.77 27.64 -1.40
C LEU A 271 3.05 28.10 0.02
N PHE A 272 4.00 27.49 0.72
CA PHE A 272 4.39 27.90 2.07
C PHE A 272 5.05 29.28 2.11
N GLU A 273 5.89 29.59 1.12
CA GLU A 273 6.44 30.94 0.96
C GLU A 273 5.36 31.94 0.49
N GLU A 274 4.41 31.53 -0.35
CA GLU A 274 3.26 32.36 -0.73
C GLU A 274 2.40 32.74 0.49
N ILE A 275 2.20 31.83 1.47
CA ILE A 275 1.52 32.13 2.75
C ILE A 275 2.20 33.30 3.46
N LYS A 276 3.54 33.28 3.56
CA LYS A 276 4.31 34.33 4.23
C LYS A 276 4.26 35.65 3.48
N VAL A 277 4.41 35.62 2.16
CA VAL A 277 4.35 36.82 1.29
C VAL A 277 2.95 37.44 1.30
N ALA A 278 1.90 36.62 1.36
CA ALA A 278 0.52 37.06 1.49
C ALA A 278 0.19 37.64 2.88
N GLY A 279 1.14 37.64 3.81
CA GLY A 279 0.99 38.22 5.16
C GLY A 279 0.27 37.32 6.15
N PHE A 280 0.04 36.05 5.82
CA PHE A 280 -0.49 35.06 6.77
C PHE A 280 0.63 34.50 7.65
N THR A 281 0.34 34.29 8.93
CA THR A 281 1.25 33.60 9.84
C THR A 281 0.97 32.10 9.77
N PRO A 282 1.95 31.26 9.36
CA PRO A 282 1.77 29.81 9.37
C PRO A 282 1.42 29.31 10.77
N ASP A 283 0.41 28.45 10.87
CA ASP A 283 0.00 27.86 12.15
C ASP A 283 0.55 26.44 12.32
N VAL A 284 0.25 25.83 13.47
CA VAL A 284 0.66 24.44 13.78
C VAL A 284 0.10 23.46 12.73
N VAL A 285 -1.06 23.74 12.14
CA VAL A 285 -1.66 22.90 11.09
C VAL A 285 -0.85 23.02 9.80
N THR A 286 -0.50 24.23 9.37
CA THR A 286 0.35 24.49 8.19
C THR A 286 1.67 23.72 8.31
N TYR A 287 2.37 23.85 9.43
CA TYR A 287 3.63 23.15 9.68
C TYR A 287 3.48 21.62 9.67
N ASN A 288 2.44 21.08 10.33
CA ASN A 288 2.21 19.64 10.36
C ASN A 288 1.86 19.06 8.98
N VAL A 289 1.08 19.77 8.18
CA VAL A 289 0.73 19.35 6.81
C VAL A 289 1.98 19.39 5.92
N LEU A 290 2.80 20.44 6.02
CA LEU A 290 4.06 20.54 5.27
C LEU A 290 5.02 19.39 5.63
N LEU A 291 5.19 19.10 6.92
CA LEU A 291 6.02 17.98 7.39
C LEU A 291 5.53 16.61 6.89
N ASP A 292 4.22 16.42 6.80
CA ASP A 292 3.63 15.19 6.26
C ASP A 292 3.79 15.07 4.73
N VAL A 293 3.82 16.20 3.99
CA VAL A 293 4.21 16.22 2.56
C VAL A 293 5.66 15.78 2.40
N TYR A 294 6.60 16.43 3.09
CA TYR A 294 8.03 16.03 3.05
C TYR A 294 8.21 14.56 3.45
N GLY A 295 7.42 14.10 4.43
CA GLY A 295 7.46 12.72 4.86
C GLY A 295 6.98 11.72 3.81
N LYS A 296 5.99 12.06 3.00
CA LYS A 296 5.57 11.21 1.87
C LYS A 296 6.53 11.29 0.70
N SER A 297 7.15 12.44 0.47
CA SER A 297 8.15 12.64 -0.59
C SER A 297 9.53 12.04 -0.28
N ARG A 298 9.71 11.36 0.88
CA ARG A 298 10.97 10.75 1.31
C ARG A 298 12.13 11.77 1.39
N ARG A 299 11.83 12.98 1.88
CA ARG A 299 12.76 14.12 2.03
C ARG A 299 12.95 14.47 3.52
N PRO A 300 13.73 13.65 4.26
CA PRO A 300 13.82 13.77 5.72
C PRO A 300 14.64 14.97 6.20
N LYS A 301 15.64 15.43 5.43
CA LYS A 301 16.54 16.53 5.84
C LYS A 301 15.80 17.86 5.88
N GLU A 302 15.06 18.13 4.82
CA GLU A 302 14.20 19.29 4.64
C GLU A 302 13.10 19.33 5.71
N ALA A 303 12.55 18.16 6.08
CA ALA A 303 11.56 18.08 7.15
C ALA A 303 12.13 18.51 8.53
N ILE A 304 13.42 18.29 8.81
CA ILE A 304 14.05 18.82 10.04
C ILE A 304 14.19 20.34 10.00
N GLU A 305 14.47 20.92 8.83
CA GLU A 305 14.57 22.38 8.69
C GLU A 305 13.21 23.03 8.97
N VAL A 306 12.13 22.44 8.46
CA VAL A 306 10.75 22.87 8.77
C VAL A 306 10.45 22.74 10.27
N LEU A 307 10.91 21.67 10.95
CA LEU A 307 10.76 21.53 12.40
C LEU A 307 11.52 22.64 13.16
N LYS A 308 12.75 22.96 12.74
CA LYS A 308 13.53 24.04 13.35
C LYS A 308 12.84 25.39 13.15
N GLN A 309 12.31 25.65 11.96
CA GLN A 309 11.56 26.87 11.68
C GLN A 309 10.31 26.97 12.56
N MET A 310 9.55 25.87 12.71
CA MET A 310 8.39 25.80 13.61
C MET A 310 8.77 26.16 15.06
N GLU A 311 9.93 25.67 15.54
CA GLU A 311 10.43 25.97 16.88
C GLU A 311 10.91 27.43 17.02
N MET A 312 11.56 27.97 15.99
CA MET A 312 12.00 29.38 15.95
C MET A 312 10.83 30.35 15.96
N ASP A 313 9.73 29.99 15.29
CA ASP A 313 8.49 30.76 15.27
C ASP A 313 7.69 30.63 16.59
N GLY A 314 8.22 29.89 17.57
CA GLY A 314 7.66 29.78 18.92
C GLY A 314 6.62 28.67 19.10
N PHE A 315 6.39 27.83 18.08
CA PHE A 315 5.45 26.72 18.19
C PHE A 315 6.13 25.48 18.79
N ARG A 316 5.43 24.85 19.76
CA ARG A 316 5.92 23.61 20.38
C ARG A 316 5.53 22.41 19.53
N PRO A 317 6.48 21.58 19.06
CA PRO A 317 6.17 20.36 18.35
C PRO A 317 5.33 19.41 19.22
N SER A 318 4.38 18.73 18.58
CA SER A 318 3.49 17.76 19.23
C SER A 318 3.93 16.32 18.95
N VAL A 319 3.27 15.35 19.59
CA VAL A 319 3.42 13.92 19.24
C VAL A 319 3.16 13.68 17.75
N VAL A 320 2.16 14.36 17.17
CA VAL A 320 1.81 14.25 15.74
C VAL A 320 2.96 14.75 14.86
N THR A 321 3.58 15.86 15.24
CA THR A 321 4.72 16.47 14.52
C THR A 321 5.91 15.50 14.46
N TYR A 322 6.28 14.91 15.61
CA TYR A 322 7.35 13.91 15.67
C TYR A 322 6.98 12.60 14.96
N ASN A 323 5.73 12.16 15.04
CA ASN A 323 5.25 10.96 14.34
C ASN A 323 5.34 11.09 12.81
N SER A 324 4.99 12.27 12.27
CA SER A 324 5.15 12.57 10.83
C SER A 324 6.61 12.50 10.40
N LEU A 325 7.53 13.02 11.22
CA LEU A 325 8.97 12.97 10.98
C LEU A 325 9.52 11.56 11.08
N VAL A 326 9.19 10.80 12.12
CA VAL A 326 9.60 9.39 12.25
C VAL A 326 9.13 8.58 11.03
N SER A 327 7.89 8.79 10.59
CA SER A 327 7.34 8.17 9.38
C SER A 327 8.07 8.61 8.10
N ALA A 328 8.51 9.88 8.02
CA ALA A 328 9.32 10.40 6.92
C ALA A 328 10.66 9.66 6.80
N TYR A 329 11.38 9.59 7.91
CA TYR A 329 12.71 8.99 8.00
C TYR A 329 12.67 7.48 7.74
N VAL A 330 11.69 6.78 8.31
CA VAL A 330 11.47 5.35 8.05
C VAL A 330 11.20 5.09 6.57
N ARG A 331 10.36 5.91 5.91
CA ARG A 331 10.10 5.78 4.47
C ARG A 331 11.27 6.17 3.59
N GLY A 332 12.12 7.07 4.06
CA GLY A 332 13.40 7.42 3.45
C GLY A 332 14.50 6.39 3.64
N GLY A 333 14.27 5.33 4.43
CA GLY A 333 15.27 4.29 4.73
C GLY A 333 16.31 4.71 5.77
N LEU A 334 16.22 5.92 6.33
CA LEU A 334 17.13 6.47 7.34
C LEU A 334 16.68 6.04 8.75
N LEU A 335 16.81 4.75 9.05
CA LEU A 335 16.24 4.17 10.28
C LEU A 335 16.97 4.60 11.57
N GLU A 336 18.28 4.81 11.53
CA GLU A 336 19.06 5.25 12.70
C GLU A 336 18.65 6.68 13.11
N ASP A 337 18.53 7.57 12.14
CA ASP A 337 18.06 8.94 12.36
C ASP A 337 16.62 8.97 12.91
N ALA A 338 15.78 7.99 12.52
CA ALA A 338 14.43 7.86 13.07
C ALA A 338 14.45 7.50 14.58
N LEU A 339 15.39 6.65 15.02
CA LEU A 339 15.62 6.37 16.45
C LEU A 339 16.12 7.62 17.18
N ASP A 340 17.03 8.38 16.58
CA ASP A 340 17.51 9.63 17.15
C ASP A 340 16.40 10.68 17.31
N LEU A 341 15.47 10.75 16.35
CA LEU A 341 14.28 11.58 16.47
C LEU A 341 13.39 11.15 17.63
N LYS A 342 13.18 9.83 17.81
CA LYS A 342 12.44 9.32 18.96
C LYS A 342 13.16 9.61 20.28
N ARG A 343 14.49 9.52 20.34
CA ARG A 343 15.28 9.92 21.53
C ARG A 343 15.14 11.42 21.81
N LYS A 344 15.17 12.27 20.79
CA LYS A 344 14.93 13.72 20.91
C LYS A 344 13.53 14.02 21.42
N MET A 345 12.52 13.33 20.90
CA MET A 345 11.13 13.43 21.35
C MET A 345 11.01 13.15 22.87
N VAL A 346 11.63 12.06 23.36
CA VAL A 346 11.67 11.74 24.80
C VAL A 346 12.42 12.80 25.60
N LYS A 347 13.58 13.28 25.13
CA LYS A 347 14.36 14.34 25.80
C LYS A 347 13.59 15.66 25.93
N LYS A 348 12.71 15.96 24.97
CA LYS A 348 11.81 17.13 25.03
C LYS A 348 10.56 16.91 25.90
N GLY A 349 10.47 15.77 26.60
CA GLY A 349 9.34 15.43 27.47
C GLY A 349 8.08 14.98 26.71
N ILE A 350 8.19 14.73 25.40
CA ILE A 350 7.07 14.24 24.58
C ILE A 350 7.11 12.72 24.62
N LYS A 351 6.06 12.09 25.16
CA LYS A 351 5.98 10.63 25.28
C LYS A 351 5.64 10.00 23.92
N PRO A 352 6.47 9.08 23.39
CA PRO A 352 6.14 8.30 22.20
C PRO A 352 4.86 7.49 22.40
N ASP A 353 4.04 7.39 21.36
CA ASP A 353 2.78 6.65 21.39
C ASP A 353 2.89 5.33 20.60
N VAL A 354 1.79 4.58 20.57
CA VAL A 354 1.69 3.30 19.85
C VAL A 354 2.08 3.47 18.37
N TYR A 355 1.74 4.62 17.76
CA TYR A 355 2.06 4.90 16.37
C TYR A 355 3.56 5.11 16.16
N THR A 356 4.24 5.83 17.06
CA THR A 356 5.70 6.02 17.00
C THR A 356 6.42 4.67 16.98
N TYR A 357 6.13 3.82 17.96
CA TYR A 357 6.77 2.50 18.10
C TYR A 357 6.42 1.57 16.93
N THR A 358 5.16 1.51 16.52
CA THR A 358 4.73 0.64 15.41
C THR A 358 5.35 1.06 14.07
N THR A 359 5.54 2.37 13.86
CA THR A 359 6.18 2.91 12.64
C THR A 359 7.66 2.54 12.58
N LEU A 360 8.38 2.72 13.69
CA LEU A 360 9.79 2.30 13.80
C LEU A 360 9.93 0.79 13.59
N LEU A 361 9.13 -0.01 14.31
CA LEU A 361 9.12 -1.47 14.19
C LEU A 361 8.86 -1.91 12.75
N SER A 362 7.81 -1.39 12.10
CA SER A 362 7.52 -1.71 10.70
C SER A 362 8.65 -1.29 9.75
N GLY A 363 9.32 -0.18 10.04
CA GLY A 363 10.52 0.27 9.33
C GLY A 363 11.67 -0.72 9.41
N PHE A 364 12.02 -1.14 10.63
CA PHE A 364 13.09 -2.12 10.88
C PHE A 364 12.78 -3.48 10.26
N VAL A 365 11.54 -3.96 10.39
CA VAL A 365 11.09 -5.20 9.75
C VAL A 365 11.26 -5.15 8.23
N LYS A 366 10.89 -4.04 7.59
CA LYS A 366 11.03 -3.89 6.12
C LYS A 366 12.48 -3.81 5.66
N ALA A 367 13.37 -3.22 6.46
CA ALA A 367 14.80 -3.19 6.18
C ALA A 367 15.51 -4.49 6.59
N GLY A 368 14.80 -5.44 7.20
CA GLY A 368 15.33 -6.70 7.66
C GLY A 368 16.28 -6.61 8.86
N LYS A 369 16.18 -5.53 9.65
CA LYS A 369 16.92 -5.33 10.90
C LYS A 369 16.10 -5.84 12.10
N ASP A 370 15.94 -7.16 12.18
CA ASP A 370 14.99 -7.79 13.11
C ASP A 370 15.34 -7.58 14.59
N GLU A 371 16.63 -7.53 14.93
CA GLU A 371 17.10 -7.30 16.31
C GLU A 371 16.63 -5.94 16.84
N LEU A 372 16.85 -4.87 16.08
CA LEU A 372 16.37 -3.53 16.41
C LEU A 372 14.84 -3.46 16.47
N ALA A 373 14.13 -4.21 15.61
CA ALA A 373 12.67 -4.28 15.67
C ALA A 373 12.19 -4.87 17.00
N MET A 374 12.87 -5.90 17.51
CA MET A 374 12.56 -6.53 18.79
C MET A 374 12.99 -5.68 19.99
N GLU A 375 14.09 -4.94 19.91
CA GLU A 375 14.46 -3.95 20.92
C GLU A 375 13.40 -2.85 21.06
N VAL A 376 12.92 -2.30 19.94
CA VAL A 376 11.84 -1.30 19.92
C VAL A 376 10.54 -1.87 20.49
N PHE A 377 10.23 -3.14 20.21
CA PHE A 377 9.07 -3.82 20.79
C PHE A 377 9.21 -4.06 22.30
N GLY A 378 10.41 -4.42 22.77
CA GLY A 378 10.72 -4.57 24.19
C GLY A 378 10.57 -3.23 24.92
N GLU A 379 11.18 -2.17 24.40
CA GLU A 379 11.08 -0.83 24.97
C GLU A 379 9.62 -0.35 25.05
N MET A 380 8.82 -0.60 24.01
CA MET A 380 7.39 -0.27 23.99
C MET A 380 6.66 -0.89 25.19
N ARG A 381 6.99 -2.14 25.55
CA ARG A 381 6.39 -2.85 26.70
C ARG A 381 6.88 -2.30 28.04
N GLU A 382 8.18 -2.03 28.15
CA GLU A 382 8.79 -1.51 29.38
C GLU A 382 8.23 -0.13 29.77
N VAL A 383 7.99 0.72 28.78
CA VAL A 383 7.38 2.05 28.97
C VAL A 383 5.86 1.95 29.25
N GLY A 384 5.28 0.75 29.19
CA GLY A 384 3.86 0.49 29.42
C GLY A 384 2.96 0.89 28.25
N CYS A 385 3.53 1.10 27.05
CA CYS A 385 2.78 1.40 25.85
C CYS A 385 2.21 0.09 25.28
N LYS A 386 0.89 -0.10 25.34
CA LYS A 386 0.25 -1.37 24.95
C LYS A 386 0.29 -1.55 23.43
N PRO A 387 0.85 -2.66 22.91
CA PRO A 387 0.80 -2.99 21.48
C PRO A 387 -0.62 -3.06 20.95
N ASN A 388 -0.82 -2.65 19.69
CA ASN A 388 -2.09 -2.82 19.00
C ASN A 388 -1.98 -3.90 17.92
N ILE A 389 -3.08 -4.18 17.24
CA ILE A 389 -3.12 -5.21 16.19
C ILE A 389 -2.13 -4.92 15.04
N CYS A 390 -1.89 -3.65 14.71
CA CYS A 390 -0.90 -3.28 13.69
C CYS A 390 0.53 -3.64 14.11
N THR A 391 0.87 -3.49 15.39
CA THR A 391 2.17 -3.92 15.94
C THR A 391 2.33 -5.43 15.79
N PHE A 392 1.32 -6.21 16.17
CA PHE A 392 1.36 -7.67 16.04
C PHE A 392 1.39 -8.15 14.59
N ASN A 393 0.64 -7.51 13.68
CA ASN A 393 0.66 -7.84 12.25
C ASN A 393 2.05 -7.63 11.63
N ALA A 394 2.77 -6.58 12.06
CA ALA A 394 4.14 -6.34 11.62
C ALA A 394 5.11 -7.43 12.12
N LEU A 395 4.95 -7.90 13.37
CA LEU A 395 5.74 -8.99 13.95
C LEU A 395 5.42 -10.35 13.30
N ILE A 396 4.14 -10.67 13.07
CA ILE A 396 3.71 -11.89 12.38
C ILE A 396 4.33 -11.94 10.98
N LYS A 397 4.26 -10.82 10.25
CA LYS A 397 4.89 -10.72 8.94
C LYS A 397 6.40 -10.91 9.02
N MET A 398 7.07 -10.26 9.98
CA MET A 398 8.51 -10.40 10.19
C MET A 398 8.90 -11.87 10.40
N TYR A 399 8.36 -12.54 11.42
CA TYR A 399 8.70 -13.94 11.70
C TYR A 399 8.33 -14.87 10.54
N GLY A 400 7.20 -14.58 9.88
CA GLY A 400 6.72 -15.30 8.72
C GLY A 400 7.64 -15.25 7.51
N ASP A 401 8.10 -14.06 7.14
CA ASP A 401 9.03 -13.84 6.00
C ASP A 401 10.42 -14.46 6.30
N ARG A 402 10.75 -14.71 7.57
CA ARG A 402 11.99 -15.37 8.02
C ARG A 402 11.87 -16.87 8.24
N GLY A 403 10.69 -17.45 8.06
CA GLY A 403 10.45 -18.87 8.29
C GLY A 403 10.45 -19.31 9.77
N LYS A 404 10.36 -18.37 10.72
CA LYS A 404 10.36 -18.65 12.17
C LYS A 404 8.92 -18.85 12.67
N PHE A 405 8.28 -19.95 12.25
CA PHE A 405 6.83 -20.16 12.45
C PHE A 405 6.42 -20.37 13.92
N GLU A 406 7.27 -20.97 14.75
CA GLU A 406 7.00 -21.13 16.19
C GLU A 406 6.86 -19.78 16.90
N GLU A 407 7.75 -18.84 16.58
CA GLU A 407 7.72 -17.47 17.11
C GLU A 407 6.49 -16.72 16.59
N MET A 408 6.16 -16.89 15.31
CA MET A 408 4.95 -16.31 14.71
C MET A 408 3.68 -16.80 15.41
N GLU A 409 3.58 -18.10 15.70
CA GLU A 409 2.42 -18.67 16.41
C GLU A 409 2.34 -18.15 17.85
N ARG A 410 3.49 -17.95 18.52
CA ARG A 410 3.55 -17.32 19.84
C ARG A 410 3.00 -15.89 19.79
N VAL A 411 3.45 -15.08 18.85
CA VAL A 411 2.94 -13.71 18.64
C VAL A 411 1.43 -13.72 18.35
N PHE A 412 0.95 -14.67 17.55
CA PHE A 412 -0.48 -14.79 17.26
C PHE A 412 -1.31 -15.16 18.50
N LYS A 413 -0.80 -16.04 19.37
CA LYS A 413 -1.42 -16.36 20.67
C LYS A 413 -1.42 -15.15 21.61
N GLU A 414 -0.36 -14.34 21.59
CA GLU A 414 -0.26 -13.10 22.39
C GLU A 414 -1.34 -12.06 22.03
N ILE A 415 -1.83 -12.02 20.77
CA ILE A 415 -2.95 -11.14 20.37
C ILE A 415 -4.17 -11.38 21.27
N LYS A 416 -4.53 -12.66 21.49
CA LYS A 416 -5.68 -13.04 22.32
C LYS A 416 -5.46 -12.67 23.80
N VAL A 417 -4.23 -12.89 24.31
CA VAL A 417 -3.85 -12.56 25.69
C VAL A 417 -3.91 -11.04 25.95
N CYS A 418 -3.52 -10.23 24.97
CA CYS A 418 -3.56 -8.77 25.05
C CYS A 418 -4.97 -8.18 24.88
N LYS A 419 -6.02 -9.01 24.84
CA LYS A 419 -7.41 -8.62 24.57
C LYS A 419 -7.58 -7.88 23.23
N CYS A 420 -6.69 -8.13 22.27
CA CYS A 420 -6.87 -7.70 20.89
C CYS A 420 -7.64 -8.79 20.14
N SER A 421 -8.55 -8.40 19.24
CA SER A 421 -9.19 -9.34 18.32
C SER A 421 -8.44 -9.34 16.98
N PRO A 422 -8.04 -10.50 16.44
CA PRO A 422 -7.53 -10.60 15.07
C PRO A 422 -8.53 -9.97 14.08
N ASP A 423 -8.03 -9.07 13.25
CA ASP A 423 -8.81 -8.44 12.18
C ASP A 423 -8.54 -9.13 10.82
N ILE A 424 -9.23 -8.70 9.77
CA ILE A 424 -9.05 -9.27 8.42
C ILE A 424 -7.62 -9.09 7.90
N VAL A 425 -6.92 -8.03 8.33
CA VAL A 425 -5.51 -7.79 7.96
C VAL A 425 -4.61 -8.84 8.61
N THR A 426 -4.89 -9.23 9.85
CA THR A 426 -4.18 -10.29 10.58
C THR A 426 -4.30 -11.63 9.83
N TRP A 427 -5.52 -12.03 9.50
CA TRP A 427 -5.79 -13.26 8.77
C TRP A 427 -5.15 -13.27 7.39
N ASN A 428 -5.29 -12.18 6.62
CA ASN A 428 -4.65 -12.05 5.31
C ASN A 428 -3.12 -12.10 5.39
N THR A 429 -2.53 -11.56 6.47
CA THR A 429 -1.07 -11.63 6.70
C THR A 429 -0.63 -13.07 6.95
N LEU A 430 -1.35 -13.83 7.77
CA LEU A 430 -1.07 -15.26 8.00
C LEU A 430 -1.19 -16.08 6.71
N LEU A 431 -2.29 -15.93 5.97
CA LEU A 431 -2.48 -16.60 4.68
C LEU A 431 -1.42 -16.19 3.65
N ALA A 432 -0.96 -14.94 3.68
CA ALA A 432 0.14 -14.47 2.85
C ALA A 432 1.47 -15.15 3.21
N VAL A 433 1.81 -15.22 4.49
CA VAL A 433 3.05 -15.85 4.95
C VAL A 433 3.06 -17.35 4.65
N PHE A 434 2.02 -18.08 5.07
CA PHE A 434 1.96 -19.53 4.85
C PHE A 434 1.94 -19.87 3.36
N GLY A 435 1.23 -19.07 2.57
CA GLY A 435 1.20 -19.17 1.11
C GLY A 435 2.57 -19.02 0.45
N GLN A 436 3.40 -18.06 0.88
CA GLN A 436 4.75 -17.87 0.32
C GLN A 436 5.73 -19.00 0.66
N ASN A 437 5.52 -19.65 1.79
CA ASN A 437 6.41 -20.67 2.31
C ASN A 437 5.99 -22.11 1.95
N GLY A 438 4.97 -22.30 1.11
CA GLY A 438 4.59 -23.65 0.66
C GLY A 438 3.77 -24.47 1.65
N MET A 439 3.23 -23.88 2.71
CA MET A 439 2.53 -24.62 3.78
C MET A 439 1.01 -24.58 3.59
N ASP A 440 0.47 -25.48 2.78
CA ASP A 440 -0.96 -25.57 2.49
C ASP A 440 -1.81 -26.13 3.65
N SER A 441 -1.24 -27.00 4.50
CA SER A 441 -1.87 -27.46 5.75
C SER A 441 -2.22 -26.29 6.68
N GLU A 442 -1.26 -25.38 6.87
CA GLU A 442 -1.42 -24.21 7.74
C GLU A 442 -2.41 -23.20 7.14
N VAL A 443 -2.39 -23.00 5.82
CA VAL A 443 -3.41 -22.18 5.13
C VAL A 443 -4.83 -22.72 5.41
N SER A 444 -5.00 -24.04 5.39
CA SER A 444 -6.28 -24.69 5.75
C SER A 444 -6.65 -24.46 7.22
N GLY A 445 -5.69 -24.62 8.13
CA GLY A 445 -5.87 -24.41 9.56
C GLY A 445 -6.30 -22.97 9.88
N VAL A 446 -5.61 -21.99 9.30
CA VAL A 446 -5.92 -20.55 9.45
C VAL A 446 -7.31 -20.23 8.91
N PHE A 447 -7.73 -20.82 7.78
CA PHE A 447 -9.06 -20.60 7.25
C PHE A 447 -10.16 -21.13 8.17
N GLU A 448 -9.96 -22.31 8.77
CA GLU A 448 -10.92 -22.88 9.72
C GLU A 448 -10.91 -22.15 11.07
N GLU A 449 -9.78 -21.59 11.51
CA GLU A 449 -9.74 -20.73 12.69
C GLU A 449 -10.42 -19.38 12.44
N MET A 450 -10.25 -18.80 11.24
CA MET A 450 -10.93 -17.57 10.82
C MET A 450 -12.46 -17.73 10.90
N LYS A 451 -13.00 -18.85 10.40
CA LYS A 451 -14.43 -19.17 10.53
C LYS A 451 -14.88 -19.35 11.98
N ARG A 452 -14.09 -20.06 12.79
CA ARG A 452 -14.36 -20.26 14.23
C ARG A 452 -14.37 -18.94 15.00
N ALA A 453 -13.60 -17.95 14.56
CA ALA A 453 -13.59 -16.60 15.11
C ALA A 453 -14.81 -15.74 14.68
N GLY A 454 -15.75 -16.30 13.91
CA GLY A 454 -16.98 -15.62 13.49
C GLY A 454 -16.84 -14.76 12.23
N PHE A 455 -15.71 -14.84 11.52
CA PHE A 455 -15.57 -14.15 10.23
C PHE A 455 -16.31 -14.93 9.14
N VAL A 456 -17.27 -14.26 8.49
CA VAL A 456 -17.93 -14.76 7.29
C VAL A 456 -16.99 -14.50 6.11
N PRO A 457 -16.51 -15.53 5.39
CA PRO A 457 -15.64 -15.32 4.24
C PRO A 457 -16.36 -14.54 3.14
N GLU A 458 -15.89 -13.32 2.88
CA GLU A 458 -16.34 -12.51 1.75
C GLU A 458 -15.48 -12.78 0.51
N ARG A 459 -15.84 -12.17 -0.62
CA ARG A 459 -15.12 -12.32 -1.90
C ARG A 459 -13.61 -12.10 -1.77
N ASP A 460 -13.18 -11.05 -1.06
CA ASP A 460 -11.77 -10.74 -0.86
C ASP A 460 -11.01 -11.81 -0.04
N THR A 461 -11.73 -12.49 0.87
CA THR A 461 -11.18 -13.60 1.66
C THR A 461 -10.91 -14.80 0.75
N PHE A 462 -11.87 -15.15 -0.11
CA PHE A 462 -11.70 -16.22 -1.09
C PHE A 462 -10.57 -15.92 -2.07
N ASN A 463 -10.45 -14.68 -2.57
CA ASN A 463 -9.36 -14.27 -3.44
C ASN A 463 -7.98 -14.41 -2.77
N THR A 464 -7.90 -14.06 -1.49
CA THR A 464 -6.68 -14.21 -0.69
C THR A 464 -6.32 -15.69 -0.50
N LEU A 465 -7.30 -16.56 -0.22
CA LEU A 465 -7.10 -18.00 -0.08
C LEU A 465 -6.66 -18.67 -1.39
N ILE A 466 -7.34 -18.38 -2.51
CA ILE A 466 -6.97 -18.88 -3.84
C ILE A 466 -5.53 -18.47 -4.15
N SER A 467 -5.18 -17.21 -3.90
CA SER A 467 -3.82 -16.71 -4.09
C SER A 467 -2.81 -17.32 -3.13
N ALA A 468 -3.21 -17.72 -1.91
CA ALA A 468 -2.35 -18.39 -0.94
C ALA A 468 -2.04 -19.83 -1.37
N TYR A 469 -3.05 -20.64 -1.66
CA TYR A 469 -2.87 -22.00 -2.19
C TYR A 469 -2.10 -22.00 -3.52
N GLY A 470 -2.37 -21.02 -4.38
CA GLY A 470 -1.62 -20.84 -5.63
C GLY A 470 -0.15 -20.51 -5.45
N ARG A 471 0.24 -19.92 -4.32
CA ARG A 471 1.66 -19.71 -3.97
C ARG A 471 2.27 -20.94 -3.31
N CYS A 472 1.47 -21.78 -2.63
CA CYS A 472 1.93 -23.08 -2.15
C CYS A 472 2.22 -24.09 -3.27
N GLY A 473 1.66 -23.88 -4.46
CA GLY A 473 1.68 -24.87 -5.53
C GLY A 473 0.55 -25.90 -5.45
N SER A 474 -0.33 -25.79 -4.46
CA SER A 474 -1.52 -26.66 -4.28
C SER A 474 -2.69 -26.16 -5.14
N PHE A 475 -2.56 -26.27 -6.46
CA PHE A 475 -3.54 -25.74 -7.43
C PHE A 475 -4.92 -26.42 -7.33
N ASP A 476 -4.97 -27.70 -6.98
CA ASP A 476 -6.23 -28.43 -6.78
C ASP A 476 -7.03 -27.86 -5.59
N GLN A 477 -6.33 -27.50 -4.50
CA GLN A 477 -6.95 -26.84 -3.36
C GLN A 477 -7.44 -25.43 -3.73
N ALA A 478 -6.67 -24.67 -4.52
CA ALA A 478 -7.10 -23.37 -5.01
C ALA A 478 -8.40 -23.46 -5.84
N MET A 479 -8.51 -24.47 -6.71
CA MET A 479 -9.72 -24.71 -7.50
C MET A 479 -10.89 -25.24 -6.66
N SER A 480 -10.62 -26.04 -5.63
CA SER A 480 -11.62 -26.46 -4.65
C SER A 480 -12.20 -25.26 -3.89
N VAL A 481 -11.35 -24.31 -3.47
CA VAL A 481 -11.79 -23.06 -2.84
C VAL A 481 -12.61 -22.19 -3.80
N TYR A 482 -12.22 -22.09 -5.07
CA TYR A 482 -13.01 -21.39 -6.08
C TYR A 482 -14.39 -22.03 -6.28
N LYS A 483 -14.49 -23.36 -6.35
CA LYS A 483 -15.80 -24.06 -6.41
C LYS A 483 -16.65 -23.81 -5.17
N ARG A 484 -16.06 -23.87 -3.98
CA ARG A 484 -16.75 -23.56 -2.72
C ARG A 484 -17.27 -22.13 -2.66
N MET A 485 -16.55 -21.17 -3.26
CA MET A 485 -17.02 -19.79 -3.38
C MET A 485 -18.29 -19.70 -4.22
N LEU A 486 -18.34 -20.43 -5.34
CA LEU A 486 -19.53 -20.52 -6.21
C LEU A 486 -20.70 -21.21 -5.49
N GLU A 487 -20.45 -22.32 -4.81
CA GLU A 487 -21.45 -23.06 -4.03
C GLU A 487 -22.02 -22.24 -2.86
N ALA A 488 -21.20 -21.37 -2.26
CA ALA A 488 -21.62 -20.42 -1.23
C ALA A 488 -22.44 -19.23 -1.77
N GLY A 489 -22.67 -19.16 -3.10
CA GLY A 489 -23.44 -18.09 -3.73
C GLY A 489 -22.69 -16.75 -3.84
N VAL A 490 -21.37 -16.73 -3.61
CA VAL A 490 -20.56 -15.52 -3.75
C VAL A 490 -20.19 -15.33 -5.22
N SER A 491 -20.76 -14.31 -5.86
CA SER A 491 -20.51 -14.05 -7.28
C SER A 491 -19.05 -13.62 -7.54
N PRO A 492 -18.34 -14.26 -8.49
CA PRO A 492 -17.03 -13.83 -8.94
C PRO A 492 -17.08 -12.45 -9.60
N ASP A 493 -16.00 -11.70 -9.45
CA ASP A 493 -15.75 -10.47 -10.20
C ASP A 493 -14.42 -10.55 -10.96
N LEU A 494 -14.06 -9.45 -11.64
CA LEU A 494 -12.80 -9.35 -12.38
C LEU A 494 -11.56 -9.68 -11.52
N SER A 495 -11.57 -9.31 -10.23
CA SER A 495 -10.45 -9.59 -9.33
C SER A 495 -10.35 -11.08 -8.99
N THR A 496 -11.50 -11.73 -8.84
CA THR A 496 -11.63 -13.17 -8.57
C THR A 496 -11.11 -14.00 -9.74
N TYR A 497 -11.60 -13.71 -10.95
CA TYR A 497 -11.15 -14.40 -12.16
C TYR A 497 -9.64 -14.24 -12.39
N ASN A 498 -9.11 -13.02 -12.19
CA ASN A 498 -7.67 -12.79 -12.33
C ASN A 498 -6.85 -13.50 -11.24
N ALA A 499 -7.34 -13.63 -10.01
CA ALA A 499 -6.66 -14.38 -8.94
C ALA A 499 -6.60 -15.88 -9.25
N VAL A 500 -7.70 -16.47 -9.75
CA VAL A 500 -7.77 -17.86 -10.19
C VAL A 500 -6.84 -18.08 -11.39
N LEU A 501 -6.93 -17.25 -12.43
CA LEU A 501 -6.09 -17.37 -13.62
C LEU A 501 -4.60 -17.20 -13.31
N ALA A 502 -4.24 -16.25 -12.44
CA ALA A 502 -2.85 -16.10 -12.00
C ALA A 502 -2.35 -17.34 -11.22
N THR A 503 -3.23 -17.99 -10.47
CA THR A 503 -2.94 -19.23 -9.76
C THR A 503 -2.74 -20.40 -10.72
N LEU A 504 -3.66 -20.60 -11.66
CA LEU A 504 -3.55 -21.62 -12.71
C LEU A 504 -2.33 -21.39 -13.62
N ALA A 505 -2.01 -20.13 -13.89
CA ALA A 505 -0.83 -19.75 -14.66
C ALA A 505 0.46 -20.23 -14.00
N ARG A 506 0.60 -20.10 -12.67
CA ARG A 506 1.76 -20.63 -11.94
C ARG A 506 1.88 -22.16 -12.07
N GLY A 507 0.75 -22.87 -12.09
CA GLY A 507 0.71 -24.32 -12.29
C GLY A 507 0.84 -24.80 -13.72
N GLY A 508 0.82 -23.90 -14.71
CA GLY A 508 0.80 -24.28 -16.14
C GLY A 508 -0.49 -25.00 -16.56
N LEU A 509 -1.57 -24.87 -15.76
CA LEU A 509 -2.87 -25.51 -15.99
C LEU A 509 -3.69 -24.71 -17.02
N TRP A 510 -3.23 -24.70 -18.27
CA TRP A 510 -3.80 -23.89 -19.33
C TRP A 510 -5.24 -24.29 -19.71
N GLU A 511 -5.57 -25.58 -19.70
CA GLU A 511 -6.94 -26.06 -20.00
C GLU A 511 -7.98 -25.50 -19.03
N GLN A 512 -7.65 -25.51 -17.73
CA GLN A 512 -8.52 -24.95 -16.69
C GLN A 512 -8.58 -23.43 -16.83
N SER A 513 -7.47 -22.78 -17.24
CA SER A 513 -7.44 -21.34 -17.48
C SER A 513 -8.38 -20.93 -18.62
N GLU A 514 -8.45 -21.71 -19.70
CA GLU A 514 -9.40 -21.47 -20.81
C GLU A 514 -10.85 -21.66 -20.35
N LYS A 515 -11.15 -22.66 -19.51
CA LYS A 515 -12.49 -22.85 -18.93
C LYS A 515 -12.91 -21.65 -18.08
N VAL A 516 -12.03 -21.17 -17.20
CA VAL A 516 -12.29 -19.99 -16.36
C VAL A 516 -12.45 -18.73 -17.21
N LEU A 517 -11.72 -18.60 -18.32
CA LEU A 517 -11.90 -17.49 -19.27
C LEU A 517 -13.28 -17.55 -19.97
N ALA A 518 -13.76 -18.74 -20.33
CA ALA A 518 -15.10 -18.92 -20.89
C ALA A 518 -16.18 -18.55 -19.86
N GLU A 519 -16.07 -19.06 -18.62
CA GLU A 519 -16.96 -18.69 -17.50
C GLU A 519 -16.98 -17.16 -17.27
N MET A 520 -15.83 -16.50 -17.35
CA MET A 520 -15.73 -15.05 -17.21
C MET A 520 -16.49 -14.30 -18.30
N LYS A 521 -16.38 -14.75 -19.56
CA LYS A 521 -17.08 -14.16 -20.70
C LYS A 521 -18.59 -14.39 -20.62
N ASP A 522 -19.01 -15.60 -20.25
CA ASP A 522 -20.40 -16.00 -20.10
C ASP A 522 -21.07 -15.26 -18.93
N GLY A 523 -20.32 -15.00 -17.85
CA GLY A 523 -20.73 -14.16 -16.73
C GLY A 523 -20.76 -12.65 -17.02
N GLY A 524 -20.54 -12.22 -18.28
CA GLY A 524 -20.56 -10.82 -18.69
C GLY A 524 -19.37 -9.98 -18.19
N CYS A 525 -18.34 -10.61 -17.61
CA CYS A 525 -17.13 -9.95 -17.16
C CYS A 525 -16.14 -9.81 -18.32
N LYS A 526 -15.81 -8.58 -18.73
CA LYS A 526 -14.87 -8.34 -19.84
C LYS A 526 -13.42 -8.64 -19.41
N PRO A 527 -12.69 -9.54 -20.11
CA PRO A 527 -11.28 -9.77 -19.88
C PRO A 527 -10.46 -8.48 -19.96
N ASN A 528 -9.50 -8.33 -19.04
CA ASN A 528 -8.57 -7.21 -19.05
C ASN A 528 -7.15 -7.68 -19.38
N GLU A 529 -6.22 -6.73 -19.36
CA GLU A 529 -4.80 -6.95 -19.58
C GLU A 529 -4.20 -8.03 -18.67
N ALA A 530 -4.55 -8.04 -17.38
CA ALA A 530 -4.06 -9.03 -16.41
C ALA A 530 -4.61 -10.44 -16.69
N THR A 531 -5.83 -10.54 -17.22
CA THR A 531 -6.44 -11.80 -17.67
C THR A 531 -5.60 -12.43 -18.79
N TYR A 532 -5.28 -11.66 -19.83
CA TYR A 532 -4.49 -12.14 -20.96
C TYR A 532 -3.01 -12.39 -20.60
N SER A 533 -2.43 -11.56 -19.72
CA SER A 533 -1.08 -11.79 -19.18
C SER A 533 -1.00 -13.13 -18.41
N SER A 534 -2.00 -13.44 -17.59
CA SER A 534 -2.08 -14.71 -16.86
C SER A 534 -2.20 -15.91 -17.83
N LEU A 535 -2.98 -15.80 -18.90
CA LEU A 535 -3.09 -16.84 -19.92
C LEU A 535 -1.77 -17.08 -20.67
N LEU A 536 -1.07 -16.01 -21.06
CA LEU A 536 0.26 -16.14 -21.66
C LEU A 536 1.23 -16.87 -20.73
N HIS A 537 1.22 -16.54 -19.43
CA HIS A 537 2.01 -17.26 -18.43
C HIS A 537 1.58 -18.72 -18.26
N ALA A 538 0.27 -19.02 -18.33
CA ALA A 538 -0.25 -20.38 -18.26
C ALA A 538 0.24 -21.24 -19.44
N TYR A 539 0.13 -20.72 -20.66
CA TYR A 539 0.63 -21.42 -21.85
C TYR A 539 2.15 -21.61 -21.81
N ALA A 540 2.89 -20.60 -21.37
CA ALA A 540 4.35 -20.68 -21.25
C ALA A 540 4.81 -21.71 -20.22
N ASN A 541 4.14 -21.77 -19.07
CA ASN A 541 4.44 -22.73 -18.01
C ASN A 541 3.97 -24.16 -18.39
N GLY A 542 2.86 -24.27 -19.12
CA GLY A 542 2.37 -25.52 -19.71
C GLY A 542 3.12 -25.97 -20.97
N ARG A 543 4.07 -25.16 -21.48
CA ARG A 543 4.82 -25.38 -22.73
C ARG A 543 3.97 -25.48 -24.01
N GLU A 544 2.78 -24.89 -24.02
CA GLU A 544 1.88 -24.84 -25.17
C GLU A 544 2.22 -23.65 -26.10
N VAL A 545 3.24 -23.84 -26.94
CA VAL A 545 3.78 -22.79 -27.81
C VAL A 545 2.76 -22.29 -28.84
N GLU A 546 1.99 -23.19 -29.44
CA GLU A 546 1.07 -22.82 -30.54
C GLU A 546 -0.11 -21.97 -30.03
N ARG A 547 -0.66 -22.31 -28.86
CA ARG A 547 -1.69 -21.49 -28.20
C ARG A 547 -1.16 -20.11 -27.80
N MET A 548 0.08 -20.07 -27.30
CA MET A 548 0.74 -18.82 -26.95
C MET A 548 0.93 -17.91 -28.17
N LYS A 549 1.36 -18.46 -29.32
CA LYS A 549 1.48 -17.71 -30.58
C LYS A 549 0.13 -17.21 -31.09
N ALA A 550 -0.91 -18.04 -31.03
CA ALA A 550 -2.26 -17.64 -31.44
C ALA A 550 -2.75 -16.43 -30.62
N LEU A 551 -2.58 -16.45 -29.30
CA LEU A 551 -2.93 -15.33 -28.44
C LEU A 551 -2.04 -14.09 -28.70
N ALA A 552 -0.75 -14.29 -29.00
CA ALA A 552 0.13 -13.18 -29.39
C ALA A 552 -0.33 -12.49 -30.68
N GLU A 553 -0.78 -13.24 -31.69
CA GLU A 553 -1.33 -12.68 -32.94
C GLU A 553 -2.64 -11.90 -32.71
N GLU A 554 -3.48 -12.31 -31.75
CA GLU A 554 -4.65 -11.50 -31.34
C GLU A 554 -4.24 -10.16 -30.70
N ILE A 555 -3.12 -10.13 -29.99
CA ILE A 555 -2.56 -8.90 -29.39
C ILE A 555 -1.92 -8.01 -30.47
N TYR A 556 -1.17 -8.59 -31.41
CA TYR A 556 -0.52 -7.84 -32.50
C TYR A 556 -1.53 -7.28 -33.51
N SER A 557 -2.58 -8.03 -33.83
CA SER A 557 -3.67 -7.58 -34.72
C SER A 557 -4.56 -6.50 -34.12
N GLY A 558 -4.44 -6.21 -32.81
CA GLY A 558 -5.22 -5.19 -32.12
C GLY A 558 -6.66 -5.61 -31.75
N ARG A 559 -7.03 -6.90 -31.95
CA ARG A 559 -8.29 -7.45 -31.43
C ARG A 559 -8.36 -7.32 -29.91
N ILE A 560 -7.23 -7.57 -29.26
CA ILE A 560 -7.00 -7.25 -27.86
C ILE A 560 -6.29 -5.90 -27.81
N LYS A 561 -6.83 -4.95 -27.03
CA LYS A 561 -6.19 -3.64 -26.85
C LYS A 561 -4.79 -3.85 -26.28
N THR A 562 -3.78 -3.51 -27.07
CA THR A 562 -2.39 -3.70 -26.66
C THR A 562 -2.03 -2.69 -25.58
N HIS A 563 -1.47 -3.19 -24.49
CA HIS A 563 -0.94 -2.39 -23.40
C HIS A 563 0.53 -2.77 -23.14
N THR A 564 1.29 -1.87 -22.52
CA THR A 564 2.71 -2.07 -22.21
C THR A 564 2.99 -3.38 -21.47
N VAL A 565 2.14 -3.75 -20.51
CA VAL A 565 2.30 -4.97 -19.71
C VAL A 565 2.12 -6.24 -20.55
N LEU A 566 1.25 -6.24 -21.57
CA LEU A 566 1.10 -7.40 -22.47
C LEU A 566 2.35 -7.59 -23.33
N LEU A 567 2.93 -6.51 -23.83
CA LEU A 567 4.18 -6.57 -24.59
C LEU A 567 5.35 -7.00 -23.67
N ASN A 568 5.42 -6.50 -22.44
CA ASN A 568 6.42 -6.94 -21.44
C ASN A 568 6.22 -8.44 -21.16
N THR A 569 4.97 -8.87 -20.95
CA THR A 569 4.63 -10.28 -20.71
C THR A 569 5.07 -11.15 -21.88
N LEU A 570 4.79 -10.75 -23.13
CA LEU A 570 5.19 -11.49 -24.34
C LEU A 570 6.70 -11.72 -24.40
N VAL A 571 7.51 -10.68 -24.14
CA VAL A 571 8.98 -10.83 -24.09
C VAL A 571 9.38 -11.79 -22.96
N LEU A 572 8.80 -11.65 -21.77
CA LEU A 572 9.12 -12.50 -20.61
C LEU A 572 8.77 -13.98 -20.85
N VAL A 573 7.58 -14.26 -21.36
CA VAL A 573 7.12 -15.63 -21.62
C VAL A 573 7.88 -16.27 -22.79
N ASN A 574 8.11 -15.53 -23.88
CA ASN A 574 8.88 -16.02 -25.02
C ASN A 574 10.34 -16.26 -24.63
N SER A 575 10.93 -15.38 -23.81
CA SER A 575 12.27 -15.58 -23.25
C SER A 575 12.34 -16.83 -22.38
N LYS A 576 11.32 -17.08 -21.55
CA LYS A 576 11.26 -18.27 -20.69
C LYS A 576 11.19 -19.58 -21.49
N VAL A 577 10.45 -19.59 -22.60
CA VAL A 577 10.28 -20.76 -23.49
C VAL A 577 11.40 -20.87 -24.55
N ASP A 578 12.37 -19.95 -24.56
CA ASP A 578 13.50 -19.90 -25.49
C ASP A 578 13.12 -19.62 -26.97
N LEU A 579 12.02 -18.89 -27.19
CA LEU A 579 11.54 -18.49 -28.52
C LEU A 579 12.15 -17.15 -28.96
N VAL A 580 13.34 -17.20 -29.56
CA VAL A 580 14.12 -15.99 -29.88
C VAL A 580 13.43 -15.09 -30.91
N GLU A 581 12.82 -15.67 -31.95
CA GLU A 581 12.17 -14.93 -33.03
C GLU A 581 10.93 -14.17 -32.54
N GLU A 582 10.08 -14.83 -31.74
CA GLU A 582 8.90 -14.18 -31.15
C GLU A 582 9.28 -13.13 -30.09
N THR A 583 10.39 -13.35 -29.38
CA THR A 583 10.94 -12.37 -28.44
C THR A 583 11.44 -11.13 -29.18
N GLU A 584 12.14 -11.30 -30.32
CA GLU A 584 12.57 -10.21 -31.21
C GLU A 584 11.36 -9.45 -31.77
N ARG A 585 10.31 -10.16 -32.20
CA ARG A 585 9.09 -9.57 -32.73
C ARG A 585 8.35 -8.71 -31.69
N ALA A 586 8.20 -9.22 -30.47
CA ALA A 586 7.61 -8.46 -29.37
C ALA A 586 8.40 -7.19 -29.05
N PHE A 587 9.74 -7.25 -29.11
CA PHE A 587 10.62 -6.09 -28.90
C PHE A 587 10.54 -5.06 -30.03
N LEU A 588 10.41 -5.51 -31.29
CA LEU A 588 10.19 -4.60 -32.42
C LEU A 588 8.88 -3.83 -32.28
N GLU A 589 7.86 -4.44 -31.70
CA GLU A 589 6.58 -3.77 -31.46
C GLU A 589 6.69 -2.65 -30.40
N PHE A 590 7.56 -2.80 -29.40
CA PHE A 590 7.90 -1.69 -28.48
C PHE A 590 8.47 -0.49 -29.25
N ARG A 591 9.46 -0.74 -30.12
CA ARG A 591 10.10 0.30 -30.94
C ARG A 591 9.11 0.98 -31.88
N LYS A 592 8.27 0.19 -32.56
CA LYS A 592 7.25 0.70 -33.50
C LYS A 592 6.24 1.62 -32.82
N ARG A 593 5.90 1.35 -31.56
CA ARG A 593 4.93 2.13 -30.79
C ARG A 593 5.54 3.25 -29.94
N GLY A 594 6.88 3.37 -29.91
CA GLY A 594 7.58 4.35 -29.08
C GLY A 594 7.38 4.11 -27.58
N ILE A 595 7.10 2.87 -27.15
CA ILE A 595 6.91 2.52 -25.74
C ILE A 595 8.26 2.10 -25.18
N LEU A 596 8.66 2.69 -24.06
CA LEU A 596 9.88 2.31 -23.35
C LEU A 596 9.67 0.96 -22.63
N PRO A 597 10.48 -0.08 -22.92
CA PRO A 597 10.45 -1.34 -22.20
C PRO A 597 10.92 -1.18 -20.75
N ASP A 598 10.41 -2.02 -19.84
CA ASP A 598 10.92 -2.07 -18.47
C ASP A 598 12.28 -2.80 -18.37
N ILE A 599 13.00 -2.58 -17.26
CA ILE A 599 14.33 -3.17 -17.03
C ILE A 599 14.26 -4.71 -17.06
N THR A 600 13.17 -5.30 -16.57
CA THR A 600 12.96 -6.76 -16.58
C THR A 600 12.84 -7.34 -17.98
N THR A 601 12.14 -6.64 -18.87
CA THR A 601 11.96 -7.00 -20.28
C THR A 601 13.30 -6.94 -21.00
N ILE A 602 14.08 -5.89 -20.75
CA ILE A 602 15.42 -5.74 -21.34
C ILE A 602 16.37 -6.83 -20.82
N ASN A 603 16.36 -7.13 -19.52
CA ASN A 603 17.15 -8.22 -18.95
C ASN A 603 16.76 -9.58 -19.54
N ALA A 604 15.46 -9.82 -19.79
CA ALA A 604 14.98 -11.04 -20.42
C ALA A 604 15.46 -11.17 -21.87
N MET A 605 15.53 -10.06 -22.61
CA MET A 605 16.13 -10.01 -23.96
C MET A 605 17.63 -10.33 -23.94
N LEU A 606 18.38 -9.72 -23.01
CA LEU A 606 19.81 -9.98 -22.85
C LEU A 606 20.07 -11.44 -22.46
N SER A 607 19.23 -12.00 -21.58
CA SER A 607 19.31 -13.40 -21.15
C SER A 607 19.08 -14.39 -22.30
N ILE A 608 18.10 -14.16 -23.18
CA ILE A 608 17.84 -15.07 -24.30
C ILE A 608 18.95 -15.01 -25.35
N TYR A 609 19.51 -13.83 -25.64
CA TYR A 609 20.66 -13.73 -26.54
C TYR A 609 21.92 -14.33 -25.92
N GLY A 610 22.10 -14.18 -24.61
CA GLY A 610 23.20 -14.80 -23.89
C GLY A 610 23.14 -16.33 -23.85
N ARG A 611 21.94 -16.93 -23.88
CA ARG A 611 21.78 -18.39 -23.93
C ARG A 611 22.23 -19.01 -25.25
N ARG A 612 22.15 -18.28 -26.38
CA ARG A 612 22.51 -18.79 -27.71
C ARG A 612 23.85 -18.20 -28.19
N ASN A 613 24.85 -19.07 -28.32
CA ASN A 613 26.29 -18.80 -28.56
C ASN A 613 26.65 -17.94 -29.81
N LYS A 614 25.69 -17.40 -30.55
CA LYS A 614 25.92 -16.71 -31.85
C LYS A 614 25.32 -15.30 -31.97
N LYS A 615 24.83 -14.68 -30.87
CA LYS A 615 24.12 -13.38 -30.93
C LYS A 615 24.73 -12.26 -30.07
N GLY A 616 26.05 -12.23 -29.89
CA GLY A 616 26.75 -11.18 -29.13
C GLY A 616 26.56 -9.75 -29.69
N SER A 617 26.39 -9.60 -31.01
CA SER A 617 26.12 -8.31 -31.66
C SER A 617 24.75 -7.73 -31.27
N LYS A 618 23.71 -8.56 -31.23
CA LYS A 618 22.35 -8.16 -30.82
C LYS A 618 22.26 -7.77 -29.35
N ALA A 619 23.06 -8.41 -28.48
CA ALA A 619 23.16 -7.99 -27.08
C ALA A 619 23.75 -6.57 -26.94
N ASN A 620 24.74 -6.22 -27.77
CA ASN A 620 25.29 -4.86 -27.80
C ASN A 620 24.31 -3.84 -28.37
N GLU A 621 23.47 -4.22 -29.35
CA GLU A 621 22.41 -3.34 -29.85
C GLU A 621 21.40 -2.98 -28.75
N ILE A 622 21.01 -3.95 -27.93
CA ILE A 622 20.13 -3.70 -26.78
C ILE A 622 20.81 -2.81 -25.75
N LEU A 623 22.11 -2.99 -25.51
CA LEU A 623 22.87 -2.13 -24.60
C LEU A 623 22.90 -0.68 -25.09
N ASN A 624 23.20 -0.46 -26.36
CA ASN A 624 23.20 0.87 -26.96
C ASN A 624 21.82 1.52 -26.82
N TYR A 625 20.76 0.76 -27.08
CA TYR A 625 19.39 1.23 -26.86
C TYR A 625 19.12 1.62 -25.39
N MET A 626 19.67 0.91 -24.40
CA MET A 626 19.55 1.30 -22.98
C MET A 626 20.25 2.63 -22.69
N TYR A 627 21.46 2.81 -23.21
CA TYR A 627 22.23 4.05 -23.04
C TYR A 627 21.54 5.24 -23.71
N GLU A 628 21.05 5.05 -24.94
CA GLU A 628 20.27 6.07 -25.68
C GLU A 628 18.96 6.43 -24.98
N SER A 629 18.33 5.45 -24.31
CA SER A 629 17.09 5.66 -23.55
C SER A 629 17.31 6.28 -22.16
N GLY A 630 18.57 6.58 -21.77
CA GLY A 630 18.89 7.17 -20.47
C GLY A 630 18.63 6.25 -19.26
N LEU A 631 18.52 4.92 -19.48
CA LEU A 631 18.24 3.97 -18.41
C LEU A 631 19.53 3.63 -17.65
N THR A 632 19.52 3.80 -16.32
CA THR A 632 20.63 3.38 -15.48
C THR A 632 20.69 1.86 -15.40
N LEU A 633 21.84 1.28 -15.74
CA LEU A 633 22.06 -0.17 -15.65
C LEU A 633 21.98 -0.64 -14.20
N SER A 634 21.11 -1.62 -13.95
CA SER A 634 21.04 -2.29 -12.65
C SER A 634 22.12 -3.38 -12.55
N LEU A 635 22.50 -3.77 -11.33
CA LEU A 635 23.38 -4.93 -11.12
C LEU A 635 22.85 -6.21 -11.80
N THR A 636 21.52 -6.39 -11.83
CA THR A 636 20.90 -7.54 -12.52
C THR A 636 21.10 -7.52 -14.03
N THR A 637 21.15 -6.33 -14.63
CA THR A 637 21.44 -6.14 -16.06
C THR A 637 22.88 -6.51 -16.35
N TYR A 638 23.82 -6.00 -15.54
CA TYR A 638 25.22 -6.38 -15.62
C TYR A 638 25.45 -7.89 -15.46
N ASN A 639 24.81 -8.53 -14.49
CA ASN A 639 24.90 -9.98 -14.30
C ASN A 639 24.35 -10.75 -15.53
N SER A 640 23.26 -10.29 -16.12
CA SER A 640 22.69 -10.89 -17.35
C SER A 640 23.65 -10.77 -18.54
N LEU A 641 24.33 -9.63 -18.66
CA LEU A 641 25.35 -9.39 -19.70
C LEU A 641 26.58 -10.25 -19.51
N MET A 642 27.16 -10.25 -18.30
CA MET A 642 28.30 -11.11 -17.96
C MET A 642 27.95 -12.56 -18.25
N TYR A 643 26.73 -13.01 -17.91
CA TYR A 643 26.29 -14.37 -18.18
C TYR A 643 26.15 -14.66 -19.66
N GLY A 644 25.65 -13.70 -20.45
CA GLY A 644 25.62 -13.84 -21.90
C GLY A 644 27.01 -13.97 -22.53
N TYR A 645 27.97 -13.18 -22.06
CA TYR A 645 29.36 -13.28 -22.51
C TYR A 645 30.05 -14.56 -22.01
N SER A 646 29.75 -15.04 -20.80
CA SER A 646 30.31 -16.27 -20.24
C SER A 646 30.09 -17.49 -21.13
N ARG A 647 29.02 -17.46 -21.94
CA ARG A 647 28.67 -18.54 -22.86
C ARG A 647 29.18 -18.36 -24.27
N SER A 648 29.72 -17.19 -24.60
CA SER A 648 30.23 -16.79 -25.91
C SER A 648 31.73 -17.07 -26.05
N GLU A 649 32.24 -17.03 -27.28
CA GLU A 649 33.70 -17.10 -27.55
C GLU A 649 34.48 -15.95 -26.87
N ASN A 650 33.83 -14.81 -26.61
CA ASN A 650 34.43 -13.67 -25.94
C ASN A 650 34.14 -13.67 -24.42
N PHE A 651 34.36 -14.80 -23.76
CA PHE A 651 34.07 -14.98 -22.34
C PHE A 651 34.89 -14.05 -21.43
N LYS A 652 36.09 -13.62 -21.84
CA LYS A 652 36.92 -12.65 -21.10
C LYS A 652 36.24 -11.30 -20.90
N LYS A 653 35.30 -10.93 -21.78
CA LYS A 653 34.50 -9.72 -21.62
C LYS A 653 33.60 -9.77 -20.37
N SER A 654 33.27 -10.95 -19.85
CA SER A 654 32.56 -11.08 -18.57
C SER A 654 33.37 -10.51 -17.39
N GLU A 655 34.68 -10.75 -17.34
CA GLU A 655 35.55 -10.15 -16.32
C GLU A 655 35.72 -8.65 -16.54
N GLN A 656 35.86 -8.19 -17.79
CA GLN A 656 35.96 -6.75 -18.08
C GLN A 656 34.74 -5.97 -17.54
N ILE A 657 33.55 -6.55 -17.71
CA ILE A 657 32.31 -5.98 -17.17
C ILE A 657 32.31 -6.00 -15.64
N LEU A 658 32.80 -7.06 -14.99
CA LEU A 658 32.95 -7.10 -13.53
C LEU A 658 33.85 -5.96 -13.02
N ARG A 659 34.96 -5.69 -13.70
CA ARG A 659 35.87 -4.57 -13.39
C ARG A 659 35.20 -3.20 -13.61
N GLU A 660 34.38 -3.07 -14.64
CA GLU A 660 33.61 -1.84 -14.90
C GLU A 660 32.63 -1.53 -13.76
N ILE A 661 31.93 -2.55 -13.24
CA ILE A 661 30.99 -2.43 -12.12
C ILE A 661 31.73 -1.93 -10.86
N LEU A 662 32.89 -2.51 -10.55
CA LEU A 662 33.75 -2.08 -9.45
C LEU A 662 34.22 -0.63 -9.60
N HIS A 663 34.68 -0.24 -10.80
CA HIS A 663 35.11 1.13 -11.08
C HIS A 663 33.98 2.16 -10.96
N LYS A 664 32.72 1.75 -11.23
CA LYS A 664 31.53 2.58 -11.08
C LYS A 664 31.03 2.67 -9.63
N GLY A 665 31.72 2.05 -8.67
CA GLY A 665 31.34 2.04 -7.26
C GLY A 665 30.08 1.22 -6.98
N ILE A 666 29.74 0.28 -7.86
CA ILE A 666 28.65 -0.67 -7.64
C ILE A 666 29.26 -1.92 -7.00
N GLU A 667 28.74 -2.36 -5.85
CA GLU A 667 29.23 -3.58 -5.18
C GLU A 667 28.72 -4.84 -5.93
N PRO A 668 29.62 -5.68 -6.48
CA PRO A 668 29.21 -6.93 -7.10
C PRO A 668 28.74 -7.94 -6.04
N ASN A 669 27.76 -8.77 -6.38
CA ASN A 669 27.24 -9.79 -5.47
C ASN A 669 27.77 -11.19 -5.83
N VAL A 670 27.40 -12.20 -5.02
CA VAL A 670 27.77 -13.62 -5.25
C VAL A 670 27.50 -14.05 -6.69
N VAL A 671 26.38 -13.62 -7.28
CA VAL A 671 26.00 -13.98 -8.65
C VAL A 671 26.98 -13.39 -9.67
N SER A 672 27.43 -12.15 -9.48
CA SER A 672 28.40 -11.49 -10.36
C SER A 672 29.70 -12.30 -10.47
N TYR A 673 30.26 -12.71 -9.34
CA TYR A 673 31.47 -13.53 -9.28
C TYR A 673 31.23 -14.94 -9.83
N ASN A 674 30.13 -15.60 -9.43
CA ASN A 674 29.78 -16.94 -9.90
C ASN A 674 29.69 -17.03 -11.43
N VAL A 675 29.21 -15.98 -12.09
CA VAL A 675 29.12 -15.92 -13.55
C VAL A 675 30.50 -15.89 -14.21
N VAL A 676 31.45 -15.14 -13.66
CA VAL A 676 32.82 -15.05 -14.20
C VAL A 676 33.60 -16.33 -13.89
N ILE A 677 33.46 -16.89 -12.68
CA ILE A 677 34.00 -18.19 -12.32
C ILE A 677 33.47 -19.25 -13.30
N TYR A 678 32.16 -19.31 -13.52
CA TYR A 678 31.55 -20.20 -14.50
C TYR A 678 32.11 -20.02 -15.91
N ALA A 679 32.37 -18.78 -16.34
CA ALA A 679 32.96 -18.48 -17.64
C ALA A 679 34.35 -19.13 -17.80
N TYR A 680 35.22 -18.98 -16.79
CA TYR A 680 36.57 -19.54 -16.81
C TYR A 680 36.56 -21.06 -16.65
N CYS A 681 35.75 -21.60 -15.73
CA CYS A 681 35.57 -23.03 -15.52
C CYS A 681 35.10 -23.74 -16.80
N ARG A 682 34.12 -23.19 -17.52
CA ARG A 682 33.59 -23.78 -18.75
C ARG A 682 34.62 -23.85 -19.89
N ASN A 683 35.57 -22.92 -19.91
CA ASN A 683 36.62 -22.86 -20.93
C ASN A 683 37.93 -23.54 -20.47
N GLY A 684 37.90 -24.33 -19.38
CA GLY A 684 39.06 -25.08 -18.88
C GLY A 684 40.16 -24.22 -18.22
N MET A 685 39.90 -22.94 -17.97
CA MET A 685 40.88 -22.02 -17.38
C MET A 685 40.79 -22.01 -15.85
N MET A 686 41.18 -23.12 -15.23
CA MET A 686 40.91 -23.33 -13.81
C MET A 686 41.68 -22.38 -12.87
N GLU A 687 42.91 -22.02 -13.22
CA GLU A 687 43.73 -21.10 -12.42
C GLU A 687 43.14 -19.68 -12.36
N GLU A 688 42.57 -19.21 -13.46
CA GLU A 688 41.90 -17.91 -13.51
C GLU A 688 40.62 -17.92 -12.67
N ALA A 689 39.85 -19.01 -12.72
CA ALA A 689 38.65 -19.17 -11.89
C ALA A 689 38.99 -19.20 -10.38
N LYS A 690 40.10 -19.85 -9.98
CA LYS A 690 40.59 -19.80 -8.59
C LYS A 690 40.98 -18.38 -8.18
N ARG A 691 41.65 -17.61 -9.05
CA ARG A 691 41.96 -16.19 -8.78
C ARG A 691 40.70 -15.39 -8.46
N ILE A 692 39.67 -15.50 -9.30
CA ILE A 692 38.41 -14.78 -9.10
C ILE A 692 37.69 -15.25 -7.82
N PHE A 693 37.80 -16.54 -7.47
CA PHE A 693 37.26 -17.07 -6.23
C PHE A 693 37.96 -16.53 -4.98
N GLU A 694 39.27 -16.35 -5.00
CA GLU A 694 40.00 -15.71 -3.89
C GLU A 694 39.69 -14.20 -3.82
N GLU A 695 39.58 -13.51 -4.95
CA GLU A 695 39.15 -12.11 -5.00
C GLU A 695 37.74 -11.91 -4.45
N MET A 696 36.83 -12.86 -4.69
CA MET A 696 35.47 -12.82 -4.14
C MET A 696 35.49 -12.78 -2.60
N LYS A 697 36.48 -13.41 -1.95
CA LYS A 697 36.56 -13.43 -0.48
C LYS A 697 37.02 -12.10 0.13
N ASP A 698 37.59 -11.20 -0.67
CA ASP A 698 38.18 -9.93 -0.21
C ASP A 698 37.75 -8.78 -1.17
N PRO A 699 36.62 -8.06 -0.91
CA PRO A 699 36.21 -7.61 0.43
C PRO A 699 34.83 -8.08 0.96
N ALA A 700 33.97 -8.80 0.22
CA ALA A 700 32.72 -9.46 0.71
C ALA A 700 31.75 -9.80 -0.44
N PRO A 701 31.74 -11.04 -0.95
CA PRO A 701 30.62 -11.93 -0.60
C PRO A 701 31.06 -13.36 -0.20
N ALA A 702 30.35 -13.97 0.74
CA ALA A 702 30.56 -15.37 1.09
C ALA A 702 30.16 -16.31 -0.06
N PRO A 703 31.00 -17.28 -0.47
CA PRO A 703 30.66 -18.27 -1.50
C PRO A 703 29.42 -19.08 -1.15
N ASP A 704 28.52 -19.24 -2.11
CA ASP A 704 27.29 -20.03 -1.95
C ASP A 704 27.44 -21.43 -2.56
N VAL A 705 26.37 -22.23 -2.43
CA VAL A 705 26.33 -23.59 -2.98
C VAL A 705 26.57 -23.61 -4.50
N VAL A 706 26.16 -22.55 -5.21
CA VAL A 706 26.33 -22.45 -6.67
C VAL A 706 27.80 -22.21 -7.02
N THR A 707 28.53 -21.43 -6.23
CA THR A 707 29.98 -21.21 -6.40
C THR A 707 30.72 -22.56 -6.38
N TYR A 708 30.56 -23.34 -5.31
CA TYR A 708 31.23 -24.63 -5.16
C TYR A 708 30.78 -25.66 -6.21
N ASN A 709 29.47 -25.74 -6.49
CA ASN A 709 28.94 -26.65 -7.50
C ASN A 709 29.49 -26.36 -8.91
N THR A 710 29.85 -25.11 -9.20
CA THR A 710 30.46 -24.74 -10.48
C THR A 710 31.85 -25.38 -10.62
N PHE A 711 32.70 -25.32 -9.59
CA PHE A 711 33.99 -26.01 -9.58
C PHE A 711 33.83 -27.53 -9.63
N ILE A 712 32.94 -28.09 -8.80
CA ILE A 712 32.70 -29.54 -8.73
C ILE A 712 32.25 -30.08 -10.09
N ALA A 713 31.31 -29.41 -10.76
CA ALA A 713 30.80 -29.84 -12.05
C ALA A 713 31.87 -29.80 -13.15
N THR A 714 32.81 -28.84 -13.09
CA THR A 714 33.93 -28.73 -14.03
C THR A 714 34.99 -29.78 -13.76
N TYR A 715 35.44 -29.94 -12.51
CA TYR A 715 36.40 -31.00 -12.14
C TYR A 715 35.86 -32.40 -12.48
N ALA A 716 34.57 -32.66 -12.21
CA ALA A 716 33.94 -33.92 -12.60
C ALA A 716 33.83 -34.10 -14.13
N ALA A 717 33.64 -33.02 -14.89
CA ALA A 717 33.64 -33.07 -16.36
C ALA A 717 35.03 -33.38 -16.93
N ASP A 718 36.09 -32.85 -16.31
CA ASP A 718 37.49 -33.07 -16.68
C ASP A 718 38.05 -34.39 -16.11
N SER A 719 37.20 -35.25 -15.53
CA SER A 719 37.55 -36.53 -14.89
C SER A 719 38.47 -36.40 -13.65
N MET A 720 38.55 -35.20 -13.07
CA MET A 720 39.30 -34.86 -11.85
C MET A 720 38.43 -35.05 -10.60
N PHE A 721 38.00 -36.29 -10.35
CA PHE A 721 37.04 -36.58 -9.29
C PHE A 721 37.57 -36.38 -7.88
N VAL A 722 38.88 -36.56 -7.66
CA VAL A 722 39.51 -36.36 -6.34
C VAL A 722 39.41 -34.89 -5.94
N GLU A 723 39.75 -34.00 -6.87
CA GLU A 723 39.65 -32.55 -6.71
C GLU A 723 38.19 -32.12 -6.52
N ALA A 724 37.25 -32.73 -7.24
CA ALA A 724 35.82 -32.49 -7.04
C ALA A 724 35.37 -32.85 -5.61
N ILE A 725 35.83 -33.98 -5.07
CA ILE A 725 35.53 -34.42 -3.69
C ILE A 725 36.20 -33.51 -2.65
N ASP A 726 37.42 -33.04 -2.91
CA ASP A 726 38.12 -32.10 -2.04
C ASP A 726 37.39 -30.74 -1.96
N VAL A 727 36.80 -30.28 -3.08
CA VAL A 727 35.93 -29.08 -3.07
C VAL A 727 34.68 -29.30 -2.22
N VAL A 728 34.06 -30.49 -2.25
CA VAL A 728 32.93 -30.83 -1.35
C VAL A 728 33.37 -30.78 0.12
N ARG A 729 34.52 -31.36 0.45
CA ARG A 729 35.06 -31.33 1.82
C ARG A 729 35.34 -29.90 2.28
N TYR A 730 35.90 -29.07 1.40
CA TYR A 730 36.14 -27.66 1.68
C TYR A 730 34.83 -26.88 1.88
N MET A 731 33.83 -27.12 1.03
CA MET A 731 32.49 -26.53 1.14
C MET A 731 31.85 -26.80 2.50
N ILE A 732 31.89 -28.05 2.98
CA ILE A 732 31.38 -28.45 4.30
C ILE A 732 32.17 -27.77 5.43
N LYS A 733 33.51 -27.70 5.31
CA LYS A 733 34.38 -27.04 6.30
C LYS A 733 34.07 -25.55 6.46
N GLN A 734 33.66 -24.88 5.37
CA GLN A 734 33.24 -23.47 5.40
C GLN A 734 31.79 -23.27 5.88
N GLY A 735 31.12 -24.34 6.35
CA GLY A 735 29.74 -24.28 6.84
C GLY A 735 28.67 -24.20 5.73
N CYS A 736 29.07 -24.39 4.47
CA CYS A 736 28.13 -24.40 3.34
C CYS A 736 27.63 -25.84 3.12
N ARG A 737 26.32 -26.08 3.23
CA ARG A 737 25.75 -27.43 3.13
C ARG A 737 25.59 -27.86 1.66
N PRO A 738 26.15 -29.03 1.26
CA PRO A 738 25.89 -29.61 -0.05
C PRO A 738 24.39 -29.77 -0.33
N ASN A 739 23.99 -29.58 -1.60
CA ASN A 739 22.61 -29.84 -2.02
C ASN A 739 22.55 -31.03 -2.98
N GLN A 740 21.34 -31.42 -3.38
CA GLN A 740 21.15 -32.54 -4.31
C GLN A 740 21.95 -32.37 -5.62
N ASN A 741 22.10 -31.14 -6.12
CA ASN A 741 22.85 -30.87 -7.36
C ASN A 741 24.36 -31.10 -7.20
N THR A 742 24.90 -30.92 -5.99
CA THR A 742 26.31 -31.19 -5.67
C THR A 742 26.63 -32.66 -5.96
N TYR A 743 25.88 -33.58 -5.36
CA TYR A 743 26.08 -35.02 -5.53
C TYR A 743 25.64 -35.52 -6.91
N ASN A 744 24.53 -34.98 -7.46
CA ASN A 744 24.09 -35.32 -8.80
C ASN A 744 25.17 -35.01 -9.85
N SER A 745 25.91 -33.91 -9.72
CA SER A 745 26.95 -33.53 -10.69
C SER A 745 28.06 -34.58 -10.77
N ILE A 746 28.57 -35.04 -9.63
CA ILE A 746 29.64 -36.05 -9.55
C ILE A 746 29.13 -37.40 -10.08
N VAL A 747 27.99 -37.87 -9.57
CA VAL A 747 27.39 -39.15 -9.97
C VAL A 747 27.03 -39.18 -11.46
N ASP A 748 26.43 -38.11 -11.97
CA ASP A 748 26.04 -38.02 -13.38
C ASP A 748 27.26 -38.08 -14.31
N TRP A 749 28.42 -37.54 -13.91
CA TRP A 749 29.65 -37.60 -14.69
C TRP A 749 30.34 -38.96 -14.60
N TYR A 750 30.38 -39.62 -13.44
CA TYR A 750 30.82 -41.02 -13.35
C TYR A 750 29.98 -41.93 -14.28
N CYS A 751 28.65 -41.77 -14.27
CA CYS A 751 27.77 -42.52 -15.17
C CYS A 751 28.04 -42.22 -16.65
N LYS A 752 28.29 -40.95 -17.02
CA LYS A 752 28.63 -40.57 -18.41
C LYS A 752 29.94 -41.18 -18.90
N LEU A 753 30.93 -41.30 -18.01
CA LEU A 753 32.23 -41.92 -18.31
C LEU A 753 32.19 -43.47 -18.23
N LYS A 754 31.01 -44.06 -18.00
CA LYS A 754 30.79 -45.50 -17.84
C LYS A 754 31.51 -46.11 -16.61
N LEU A 755 31.75 -45.31 -15.58
CA LEU A 755 32.42 -45.69 -14.34
C LEU A 755 31.39 -46.01 -13.24
N ARG A 756 30.64 -47.10 -13.42
CA ARG A 756 29.51 -47.44 -12.53
C ARG A 756 29.96 -47.81 -11.11
N ASP A 757 30.99 -48.64 -10.99
CA ASP A 757 31.42 -49.18 -9.71
C ASP A 757 31.99 -48.06 -8.82
N GLU A 758 32.70 -47.11 -9.43
CA GLU A 758 33.21 -45.91 -8.76
C GLU A 758 32.08 -44.97 -8.32
N ALA A 759 31.01 -44.83 -9.12
CA ALA A 759 29.82 -44.09 -8.71
C ALA A 759 29.13 -44.73 -7.50
N CYS A 760 29.02 -46.07 -7.49
CA CYS A 760 28.42 -46.81 -6.37
C CYS A 760 29.29 -46.68 -5.10
N ASN A 761 30.60 -46.80 -5.23
CA ASN A 761 31.55 -46.64 -4.12
C ASN A 761 31.47 -45.23 -3.54
N PHE A 762 31.43 -44.20 -4.38
CA PHE A 762 31.24 -42.81 -3.94
C PHE A 762 29.97 -42.63 -3.10
N VAL A 763 28.84 -43.22 -3.52
CA VAL A 763 27.58 -43.12 -2.77
C VAL A 763 27.62 -43.91 -1.45
N GLN A 764 28.32 -45.04 -1.40
CA GLN A 764 28.54 -45.80 -0.17
C GLN A 764 29.42 -45.03 0.82
N ASP A 765 30.49 -44.39 0.33
CA ASP A 765 31.43 -43.60 1.14
C ASP A 765 30.92 -42.20 1.50
N LEU A 766 29.76 -41.80 0.96
CA LEU A 766 29.23 -40.44 1.11
C LEU A 766 28.91 -40.07 2.56
N GLY A 767 28.59 -41.06 3.41
CA GLY A 767 28.40 -40.86 4.84
C GLY A 767 29.67 -40.46 5.60
N ASN A 768 30.84 -40.84 5.08
CA ASN A 768 32.13 -40.41 5.62
C ASN A 768 32.50 -38.98 5.18
N LEU A 769 32.00 -38.55 4.01
CA LEU A 769 32.24 -37.23 3.44
C LEU A 769 31.30 -36.16 4.00
N ASP A 770 30.01 -36.49 4.15
CA ASP A 770 28.97 -35.61 4.70
C ASP A 770 28.20 -36.33 5.83
N PRO A 771 28.58 -36.10 7.09
CA PRO A 771 27.94 -36.73 8.25
C PRO A 771 26.46 -36.36 8.43
N HIS A 772 25.95 -35.33 7.74
CA HIS A 772 24.57 -34.86 7.88
C HIS A 772 23.66 -35.35 6.76
N ILE A 773 24.15 -36.21 5.86
CA ILE A 773 23.32 -36.70 4.76
C ILE A 773 22.27 -37.71 5.24
N ALA A 774 21.03 -37.53 4.76
CA ALA A 774 19.95 -38.48 5.01
C ALA A 774 20.14 -39.78 4.21
N GLU A 775 19.84 -40.93 4.81
CA GLU A 775 19.88 -42.23 4.13
C GLU A 775 18.92 -42.31 2.92
N GLU A 776 17.82 -41.55 2.95
CA GLU A 776 16.91 -41.39 1.82
C GLU A 776 17.60 -40.81 0.58
N GLU A 777 18.53 -39.87 0.78
CA GLU A 777 19.27 -39.22 -0.31
C GLU A 777 20.31 -40.16 -0.93
N LYS A 778 20.94 -41.04 -0.14
CA LYS A 778 21.80 -42.11 -0.66
C LYS A 778 21.00 -43.10 -1.52
N THR A 779 19.83 -43.50 -1.03
CA THR A 779 18.91 -44.38 -1.75
C THR A 779 18.48 -43.76 -3.09
N ARG A 780 18.12 -42.46 -3.09
CA ARG A 780 17.80 -41.68 -4.29
C ARG A 780 18.95 -41.66 -5.31
N LEU A 781 20.19 -41.49 -4.86
CA LEU A 781 21.36 -41.46 -5.74
C LEU A 781 21.64 -42.84 -6.37
N LEU A 782 21.47 -43.94 -5.63
CA LEU A 782 21.58 -45.31 -6.16
C LEU A 782 20.50 -45.59 -7.22
N GLU A 783 19.25 -45.19 -6.96
CA GLU A 783 18.17 -45.28 -7.95
C GLU A 783 18.47 -44.45 -9.20
N ARG A 784 19.06 -43.26 -9.02
CA ARG A 784 19.48 -42.39 -10.13
C ARG A 784 20.57 -43.05 -10.99
N ILE A 785 21.57 -43.69 -10.37
CA ILE A 785 22.61 -44.47 -11.07
C ILE A 785 21.96 -45.58 -11.89
N ALA A 786 21.08 -46.38 -11.27
CA ALA A 786 20.38 -47.47 -11.94
C ALA A 786 19.54 -46.97 -13.15
N LYS A 787 18.79 -45.87 -12.97
CA LYS A 787 17.98 -45.27 -14.03
C LYS A 787 18.84 -44.74 -15.18
N LYS A 788 19.94 -44.03 -14.88
CA LYS A 788 20.82 -43.51 -15.94
C LYS A 788 21.54 -44.63 -16.68
N TRP A 789 21.96 -45.68 -15.98
CA TRP A 789 22.61 -46.82 -16.62
C TRP A 789 21.65 -47.58 -17.56
N SER A 790 20.38 -47.70 -17.20
CA SER A 790 19.36 -48.32 -18.07
C SER A 790 19.05 -47.55 -19.37
N GLN A 791 19.37 -46.25 -19.40
CA GLN A 791 19.18 -45.38 -20.56
C GLN A 791 20.40 -45.33 -21.50
N VAL A 792 21.56 -45.78 -21.03
CA VAL A 792 22.77 -45.93 -21.84
C VAL A 792 22.74 -47.33 -22.48
N LYS A 793 21.98 -47.49 -23.57
CA LYS A 793 22.06 -48.72 -24.40
C LYS A 793 23.46 -48.81 -25.05
N PRO A 794 23.95 -50.04 -25.35
CA PRO A 794 25.33 -50.30 -25.76
C PRO A 794 25.83 -49.45 -26.93
#